data_AF-A0A378QXY4-F1
#
_entry.id   AF-A0A378QXY4-F1
#
_cell.length_a   1.000
_cell.length_b   1.000
_cell.length_c   1.000
_cell.angle_alpha   90.00
_cell.angle_beta   90.00
_cell.angle_gamma   90.00
#
_symmetry.space_group_name_H-M   'P 1'
#
loop_
_entity.id
_entity.type
_entity.pdbx_description
1 polymer ?
#
loop_
_entity_poly.entity_id
_entity_poly.type
_entity_poly.pdbx_seq_one_letter_code
_entity_poly.pdbx_strand_id
1 'polypeptide(L)'
;MKIRFNALPYQHKAVSAVSDCFVGQPYQSGLSYRRDVGMQGVGQGQLFGATQGSFDEIDETGFANAPLADSCHILANIQAVQRTQNLPLSDELINSDKEKGKPANLTGAMINLDVEMETGTGKTYCYIRTMFELNARYGWGKFIIVVPSIAIREGVYKTLQMTAEHFYEEYHKKIRFFIYDSKNLHQLDTFSATNEISVMVINVQAFNATGKDNRRIYDELDDFGSRRPIDVIAKNRPILILDEPQKMQADKTLSSLANFKPLFILRYSATHKKQYNLVHRLDALDAYNGRLVKKITVKGIEVKGLSGVNGYLYLQRINISTSAPTAQLELEIKSATGFRRAVRKVGKGDDLYTLSGESEQYRGYIVSEIDARIGVIEFANGVSVALGQAVGDVGETTLRTIQIRECILAHLEKEALLYRQGIKVLSLFFIDEVAKYRLYDENNQSVAGEYAKIFEQEYDKAVEAYLDLNLQNDPYQEYLRGIATSQTHNGYFSVDKKSKRLTDPQIKKSEEYTSDDKDAYELILKDKERLLSFDEPTRFIFSHSALREGWDNPNVFVICTLKHSDNTISRRQEVGRGLRLAVNKDGVRMDSNFFGGLSDVHKINNLTVVTNESYTDFAKNLQSEIRQSLTSRTSQATPEFFKGKVLRVHGQQHIISETEAKQIHKYLSKHDFIDDNDYLLPSYQDAKSAGELPALPENLADKAQAVFGLIDSVLDASALDNMIDNSDAKITNPSNANLAKQEFLALWQTINQKATFQIRLDSDKLIHQSIRAIETENRTLGNQFVPKLSYTIAQSSQKDSLSLSDLDSSQAFDNATTKRVRADIAMTTTLRYDLVGDVAKKTNLTRKTVVEILQGISPVVFLQYKYNPESFINKVSQLINDTQAVMLVQNLSYHLLDKRHKTNEIFMANTPINKDSFLATKHVLDYVPTDSEIEQKFAKALDGADEVAVYAKLPDKFQIPTPFGGYNPDWAIAFRHGAVRHVYFVAETKGSHKEGSLRTDEKHKIDSARRFFETLNEQGGQVKYDVVDSFERLMQIVG
;
A
#
# COMPACT_ATOMS: atom_id res chain seq x y z
N MET A 1 36.29 -0.14 -3.54
CA MET A 1 35.74 -1.20 -2.65
C MET A 1 35.41 -2.43 -3.49
N LYS A 2 35.66 -3.66 -3.02
CA LYS A 2 35.25 -4.92 -3.68
C LYS A 2 34.32 -5.71 -2.75
N ILE A 3 33.20 -6.21 -3.24
CA ILE A 3 32.28 -7.06 -2.46
C ILE A 3 32.88 -8.47 -2.31
N ARG A 4 32.82 -9.04 -1.10
CA ARG A 4 33.20 -10.44 -0.85
C ARG A 4 31.99 -11.35 -1.02
N PHE A 5 32.15 -12.39 -1.82
CA PHE A 5 31.13 -13.40 -2.03
C PHE A 5 31.37 -14.59 -1.10
N ASN A 6 30.31 -15.10 -0.48
CA ASN A 6 30.34 -16.24 0.41
C ASN A 6 29.41 -17.33 -0.13
N ALA A 7 29.75 -18.60 0.10
CA ALA A 7 28.86 -19.71 -0.20
C ALA A 7 27.70 -19.78 0.80
N LEU A 8 26.51 -19.30 0.42
CA LEU A 8 25.34 -19.31 1.29
C LEU A 8 24.56 -20.63 1.16
N PRO A 9 24.19 -21.31 2.26
CA PRO A 9 23.53 -22.62 2.21
C PRO A 9 22.22 -22.64 1.40
N TYR A 10 21.39 -21.59 1.55
CA TYR A 10 20.13 -21.49 0.83
C TYR A 10 20.33 -21.34 -0.70
N GLN A 11 21.40 -20.68 -1.12
CA GLN A 11 21.76 -20.55 -2.54
C GLN A 11 22.27 -21.89 -3.09
N HIS A 12 23.07 -22.61 -2.30
CA HIS A 12 23.53 -23.95 -2.68
C HIS A 12 22.37 -24.94 -2.81
N LYS A 13 21.35 -24.84 -1.95
CA LYS A 13 20.11 -25.63 -2.06
C LYS A 13 19.38 -25.37 -3.39
N ALA A 14 19.27 -24.11 -3.81
CA ALA A 14 18.67 -23.75 -5.10
C ALA A 14 19.45 -24.31 -6.31
N VAL A 15 20.78 -24.19 -6.27
CA VAL A 15 21.67 -24.73 -7.31
C VAL A 15 21.57 -26.25 -7.40
N SER A 16 21.65 -26.92 -6.25
CA SER A 16 21.58 -28.38 -6.15
C SER A 16 20.24 -28.90 -6.67
N ALA A 17 19.13 -28.24 -6.32
CA ALA A 17 17.80 -28.60 -6.81
C ALA A 17 17.72 -28.69 -8.34
N VAL A 18 18.39 -27.77 -9.06
CA VAL A 18 18.44 -27.80 -10.52
C VAL A 18 19.37 -28.90 -11.01
N SER A 19 20.58 -29.02 -10.47
CA SER A 19 21.54 -30.03 -10.91
C SER A 19 21.05 -31.46 -10.64
N ASP A 20 20.31 -31.67 -9.56
CA ASP A 20 19.84 -32.98 -9.11
C ASP A 20 18.69 -33.51 -9.99
N CYS A 21 18.02 -32.64 -10.75
CA CYS A 21 17.02 -33.06 -11.75
C CYS A 21 17.61 -33.93 -12.88
N PHE A 22 18.94 -33.89 -13.07
CA PHE A 22 19.63 -34.57 -14.15
C PHE A 22 20.54 -35.72 -13.66
N VAL A 23 20.38 -36.18 -12.41
CA VAL A 23 21.13 -37.32 -11.88
C VAL A 23 20.98 -38.54 -12.80
N GLY A 24 22.12 -39.17 -13.13
CA GLY A 24 22.19 -40.28 -14.09
C GLY A 24 22.59 -39.86 -15.51
N GLN A 25 22.61 -38.56 -15.83
CA GLN A 25 23.18 -38.06 -17.08
C GLN A 25 24.71 -38.27 -17.09
N PRO A 26 25.29 -38.89 -18.14
CA PRO A 26 26.73 -39.06 -18.25
C PRO A 26 27.44 -37.72 -18.46
N TYR A 27 28.61 -37.56 -17.86
CA TYR A 27 29.49 -36.43 -18.14
C TYR A 27 29.97 -36.48 -19.59
N GLN A 28 29.58 -35.50 -20.40
CA GLN A 28 29.99 -35.37 -21.80
C GLN A 28 30.34 -33.92 -22.09
N SER A 29 31.61 -33.66 -22.37
CA SER A 29 32.14 -32.34 -22.72
C SER A 29 32.78 -32.38 -24.11
N GLY A 30 32.78 -31.26 -24.82
CA GLY A 30 33.47 -31.16 -26.11
C GLY A 30 32.78 -31.84 -27.27
N LEU A 31 31.44 -31.97 -27.26
CA LEU A 31 30.72 -32.50 -28.42
C LEU A 31 30.92 -31.57 -29.61
N SER A 32 31.79 -31.99 -30.52
CA SER A 32 32.19 -31.20 -31.68
C SER A 32 31.29 -31.46 -32.88
N TYR A 33 31.00 -30.42 -33.64
CA TYR A 33 30.36 -30.47 -34.95
C TYR A 33 31.20 -29.66 -35.95
N ARG A 34 31.01 -29.91 -37.24
CA ARG A 34 31.64 -29.10 -38.28
C ARG A 34 30.98 -27.72 -38.33
N ARG A 35 31.69 -26.70 -37.85
CA ARG A 35 31.26 -25.31 -37.81
C ARG A 35 31.11 -24.77 -39.24
N ASP A 36 30.01 -24.09 -39.47
CA ASP A 36 29.77 -23.39 -40.73
C ASP A 36 30.53 -22.06 -40.70
N VAL A 37 31.57 -21.92 -41.52
CA VAL A 37 32.42 -20.72 -41.62
C VAL A 37 31.94 -19.72 -42.67
N GLY A 38 30.83 -20.01 -43.36
CA GLY A 38 30.23 -19.15 -44.39
C GLY A 38 30.94 -19.21 -45.74
N MET A 39 30.44 -18.45 -46.72
CA MET A 39 31.11 -18.31 -48.01
C MET A 39 32.30 -17.35 -47.87
N GLN A 40 33.52 -17.87 -47.79
CA GLN A 40 34.71 -17.05 -48.03
C GLN A 40 34.73 -16.65 -49.50
N GLY A 41 34.75 -15.34 -49.77
CA GLY A 41 34.83 -14.81 -51.12
C GLY A 41 36.03 -15.41 -51.85
N VAL A 42 35.76 -16.24 -52.86
CA VAL A 42 36.73 -16.55 -53.90
C VAL A 42 36.94 -15.26 -54.69
N GLY A 43 37.97 -14.48 -54.35
CA GLY A 43 38.16 -13.17 -54.97
C GLY A 43 39.56 -12.57 -54.83
N GLN A 44 40.37 -12.79 -55.87
CA GLN A 44 41.55 -12.01 -56.29
C GLN A 44 42.81 -12.05 -55.42
N GLY A 45 43.58 -13.14 -55.57
CA GLY A 45 44.96 -13.20 -55.06
C GLY A 45 45.73 -14.44 -55.49
N GLN A 46 45.45 -15.03 -56.66
CA GLN A 46 46.29 -16.10 -57.22
C GLN A 46 46.75 -15.71 -58.62
N LEU A 47 47.75 -14.83 -58.65
CA LEU A 47 48.64 -14.75 -59.79
C LEU A 47 50.03 -14.24 -59.40
N PHE A 48 50.66 -14.72 -58.32
CA PHE A 48 52.12 -14.62 -58.14
C PHE A 48 52.64 -15.65 -57.12
N GLY A 49 53.62 -16.44 -57.56
CA GLY A 49 54.73 -16.92 -56.72
C GLY A 49 54.47 -18.15 -55.85
N ALA A 50 55.03 -19.28 -56.28
CA ALA A 50 55.24 -20.45 -55.44
C ALA A 50 56.20 -20.12 -54.28
N THR A 51 55.68 -20.15 -53.05
CA THR A 51 56.47 -20.43 -51.84
C THR A 51 55.65 -21.34 -50.95
N GLN A 52 56.17 -22.54 -50.70
CA GLN A 52 55.67 -23.48 -49.71
C GLN A 52 55.73 -22.81 -48.32
N GLY A 53 54.58 -22.38 -47.82
CA GLY A 53 54.34 -22.03 -46.43
C GLY A 53 53.05 -22.70 -46.01
N SER A 54 53.06 -23.38 -44.86
CA SER A 54 51.93 -24.06 -44.25
C SER A 54 50.65 -23.23 -44.34
N PHE A 55 49.66 -23.73 -45.07
CA PHE A 55 48.29 -23.26 -44.94
C PHE A 55 47.85 -23.56 -43.50
N ASP A 56 47.61 -22.53 -42.70
CA ASP A 56 46.87 -22.65 -41.46
C ASP A 56 45.51 -23.29 -41.80
N GLU A 57 45.32 -24.57 -41.45
CA GLU A 57 44.00 -25.19 -41.47
C GLU A 57 43.10 -24.34 -40.57
N ILE A 58 42.12 -23.67 -41.17
CA ILE A 58 41.08 -22.97 -40.42
C ILE A 58 40.39 -24.02 -39.56
N ASP A 59 40.51 -23.93 -38.23
CA ASP A 59 39.85 -24.85 -37.31
C ASP A 59 38.32 -24.75 -37.49
N GLU A 60 37.76 -25.69 -38.25
CA GLU A 60 36.34 -25.83 -38.54
C GLU A 60 35.58 -26.51 -37.40
N THR A 61 36.19 -26.69 -36.22
CA THR A 61 35.54 -27.33 -35.07
C THR A 61 34.60 -26.35 -34.37
N GLY A 62 33.33 -26.72 -34.20
CA GLY A 62 32.36 -26.03 -33.34
C GLY A 62 31.91 -26.94 -32.20
N PHE A 63 31.48 -26.39 -31.07
CA PHE A 63 31.09 -27.16 -29.89
C PHE A 63 29.64 -26.92 -29.49
N ALA A 64 28.92 -27.99 -29.15
CA ALA A 64 27.53 -27.96 -28.68
C ALA A 64 27.37 -28.68 -27.35
N ASN A 65 26.27 -28.40 -26.63
CA ASN A 65 25.92 -29.21 -25.46
C ASN A 65 25.49 -30.62 -25.88
N ALA A 66 25.95 -31.62 -25.13
CA ALA A 66 25.53 -33.00 -25.29
C ALA A 66 24.00 -33.15 -25.09
N PRO A 67 23.31 -33.99 -25.90
CA PRO A 67 21.89 -34.26 -25.71
C PRO A 67 21.62 -35.00 -24.39
N LEU A 68 20.36 -34.93 -23.95
CA LEU A 68 19.88 -35.70 -22.79
C LEU A 68 19.86 -37.19 -23.15
N ALA A 69 20.43 -38.05 -22.29
CA ALA A 69 20.61 -39.47 -22.55
C ALA A 69 19.32 -40.28 -22.38
N ASP A 70 18.51 -39.96 -21.37
CA ASP A 70 17.20 -40.60 -21.14
C ASP A 70 16.21 -39.61 -20.49
N SER A 71 15.16 -39.25 -21.23
CA SER A 71 14.11 -38.35 -20.74
C SER A 71 13.18 -38.98 -19.71
N CYS A 72 13.10 -40.32 -19.63
CA CYS A 72 12.17 -41.03 -18.76
C CYS A 72 12.53 -40.90 -17.27
N HIS A 73 13.83 -40.73 -16.96
CA HIS A 73 14.28 -40.60 -15.57
C HIS A 73 14.20 -39.16 -15.03
N ILE A 74 14.07 -38.16 -15.90
CA ILE A 74 14.08 -36.74 -15.50
C ILE A 74 12.88 -36.40 -14.63
N LEU A 75 11.68 -36.91 -14.96
CA LEU A 75 10.49 -36.70 -14.13
C LEU A 75 10.66 -37.31 -12.73
N ALA A 76 11.23 -38.52 -12.64
CA ALA A 76 11.48 -39.19 -11.36
C ALA A 76 12.49 -38.39 -10.50
N ASN A 77 13.53 -37.83 -11.12
CA ASN A 77 14.49 -36.95 -10.44
C ASN A 77 13.83 -35.65 -9.96
N ILE A 78 13.02 -34.99 -10.81
CA ILE A 78 12.24 -33.79 -10.43
C ILE A 78 11.35 -34.09 -9.22
N GLN A 79 10.63 -35.21 -9.24
CA GLN A 79 9.79 -35.63 -8.11
C GLN A 79 10.63 -35.89 -6.86
N ALA A 80 11.83 -36.49 -6.97
CA ALA A 80 12.73 -36.68 -5.83
C ALA A 80 13.21 -35.35 -5.23
N VAL A 81 13.55 -34.36 -6.07
CA VAL A 81 13.89 -33.00 -5.65
C VAL A 81 12.70 -32.32 -4.97
N GLN A 82 11.51 -32.45 -5.54
CA GLN A 82 10.26 -31.90 -4.99
C GLN A 82 9.94 -32.51 -3.63
N ARG A 83 10.04 -33.84 -3.46
CA ARG A 83 9.86 -34.53 -2.17
C ARG A 83 10.84 -34.02 -1.11
N THR A 84 12.11 -33.88 -1.47
CA THR A 84 13.16 -33.42 -0.54
C THR A 84 12.93 -31.97 -0.06
N GLN A 85 12.21 -31.17 -0.85
CA GLN A 85 11.90 -29.77 -0.55
C GLN A 85 10.44 -29.54 -0.18
N ASN A 86 9.66 -30.61 0.02
CA ASN A 86 8.23 -30.57 0.33
C ASN A 86 7.39 -29.77 -0.69
N LEU A 87 7.81 -29.73 -1.96
CA LEU A 87 7.06 -29.08 -3.05
C LEU A 87 5.92 -29.99 -3.54
N PRO A 88 4.91 -29.44 -4.24
CA PRO A 88 3.94 -30.23 -5.00
C PRO A 88 4.65 -31.11 -6.03
N LEU A 89 4.21 -32.37 -6.18
CA LEU A 89 4.82 -33.30 -7.12
C LEU A 89 4.26 -33.05 -8.53
N SER A 90 5.14 -33.02 -9.53
CA SER A 90 4.74 -32.98 -10.94
C SER A 90 4.21 -34.34 -11.38
N ASP A 91 3.00 -34.37 -11.93
CA ASP A 91 2.42 -35.59 -12.54
C ASP A 91 3.05 -35.90 -13.91
N GLU A 92 3.44 -34.87 -14.64
CA GLU A 92 4.08 -34.94 -15.96
C GLU A 92 5.11 -33.82 -16.15
N LEU A 93 5.94 -33.93 -17.19
CA LEU A 93 6.84 -32.84 -17.59
C LEU A 93 6.05 -31.73 -18.26
N ILE A 94 5.62 -30.74 -17.47
CA ILE A 94 4.83 -29.62 -17.97
C ILE A 94 5.66 -28.81 -18.97
N ASN A 95 5.21 -28.74 -20.23
CA ASN A 95 5.87 -28.04 -21.33
C ASN A 95 4.91 -27.19 -22.20
N SER A 96 3.61 -27.20 -21.91
CA SER A 96 2.63 -26.37 -22.61
C SER A 96 2.74 -24.93 -22.15
N ASP A 97 2.87 -23.98 -23.06
CA ASP A 97 2.85 -22.54 -22.76
C ASP A 97 1.41 -21.98 -22.65
N LYS A 98 0.37 -22.76 -23.01
CA LYS A 98 -1.06 -22.40 -22.85
C LYS A 98 -1.75 -23.14 -21.69
N GLU A 99 -2.90 -22.63 -21.23
CA GLU A 99 -3.71 -23.26 -20.16
C GLU A 99 -4.26 -24.65 -20.58
N LYS A 100 -4.73 -25.43 -19.60
CA LYS A 100 -5.21 -26.80 -19.77
C LYS A 100 -6.20 -26.90 -20.94
N GLY A 101 -5.90 -27.77 -21.91
CA GLY A 101 -6.78 -28.08 -23.06
C GLY A 101 -6.35 -27.53 -24.42
N LYS A 102 -5.27 -26.75 -24.51
CA LYS A 102 -4.70 -26.30 -25.81
C LYS A 102 -3.19 -26.59 -25.86
N PRO A 103 -2.73 -27.63 -26.59
CA PRO A 103 -1.30 -27.88 -26.71
C PRO A 103 -0.65 -26.82 -27.61
N ALA A 104 0.20 -25.98 -27.02
CA ALA A 104 1.19 -25.22 -27.77
C ALA A 104 2.45 -25.08 -26.91
N ASN A 105 3.43 -25.96 -27.14
CA ASN A 105 4.80 -25.75 -26.68
C ASN A 105 5.42 -24.69 -27.62
N LEU A 106 5.28 -23.43 -27.25
CA LEU A 106 5.75 -22.29 -28.03
C LEU A 106 7.27 -22.16 -27.95
N THR A 107 7.88 -22.54 -26.83
CA THR A 107 9.34 -22.44 -26.64
C THR A 107 10.15 -23.56 -27.29
N GLY A 108 9.50 -24.64 -27.71
CA GLY A 108 10.14 -25.83 -28.29
C GLY A 108 10.97 -26.65 -27.29
N ALA A 109 11.06 -26.23 -26.03
CA ALA A 109 11.80 -26.94 -24.99
C ALA A 109 10.92 -28.02 -24.35
N MET A 110 11.44 -29.23 -24.21
CA MET A 110 10.72 -30.32 -23.56
C MET A 110 10.73 -30.22 -22.04
N ILE A 111 11.73 -29.54 -21.47
CA ILE A 111 11.94 -29.39 -20.03
C ILE A 111 11.97 -27.91 -19.68
N ASN A 112 11.09 -27.53 -18.75
CA ASN A 112 11.01 -26.20 -18.15
C ASN A 112 11.04 -26.37 -16.63
N LEU A 113 12.10 -25.89 -15.99
CA LEU A 113 12.28 -25.93 -14.54
C LEU A 113 12.11 -24.54 -13.95
N ASP A 114 11.21 -24.41 -12.99
CA ASP A 114 10.94 -23.18 -12.26
C ASP A 114 11.72 -23.16 -10.95
N VAL A 115 12.45 -22.06 -10.72
CA VAL A 115 13.21 -21.78 -9.51
C VAL A 115 12.65 -20.50 -8.91
N GLU A 116 11.87 -20.65 -7.84
CA GLU A 116 11.26 -19.53 -7.13
C GLU A 116 12.18 -19.02 -6.02
N MET A 117 12.55 -17.74 -6.10
CA MET A 117 13.46 -17.09 -5.17
C MET A 117 13.07 -15.63 -4.96
N GLU A 118 12.85 -15.24 -3.72
CA GLU A 118 12.49 -13.87 -3.34
C GLU A 118 13.52 -12.84 -3.81
N THR A 119 13.07 -11.62 -4.04
CA THR A 119 13.91 -10.45 -4.31
C THR A 119 14.91 -10.21 -3.17
N GLY A 120 16.16 -9.85 -3.52
CA GLY A 120 17.22 -9.64 -2.54
C GLY A 120 17.96 -10.90 -2.04
N THR A 121 17.51 -12.11 -2.43
CA THR A 121 18.16 -13.38 -2.01
C THR A 121 19.35 -13.80 -2.90
N GLY A 122 19.53 -13.16 -4.06
CA GLY A 122 20.68 -13.39 -4.95
C GLY A 122 20.43 -14.36 -6.11
N LYS A 123 19.25 -14.29 -6.75
CA LYS A 123 18.88 -15.07 -7.96
C LYS A 123 20.00 -15.15 -9.02
N THR A 124 20.57 -14.00 -9.37
CA THR A 124 21.66 -13.90 -10.37
C THR A 124 22.88 -14.72 -10.00
N TYR A 125 23.30 -14.67 -8.73
CA TYR A 125 24.42 -15.48 -8.26
C TYR A 125 24.09 -16.98 -8.37
N CYS A 126 22.88 -17.39 -7.98
CA CYS A 126 22.45 -18.78 -8.06
C CYS A 126 22.52 -19.32 -9.49
N TYR A 127 21.94 -18.65 -10.48
CA TYR A 127 21.98 -19.19 -11.84
C TYR A 127 23.37 -19.19 -12.47
N ILE A 128 24.26 -18.25 -12.10
CA ILE A 128 25.66 -18.29 -12.54
C ILE A 128 26.35 -19.52 -11.96
N ARG A 129 26.17 -19.77 -10.65
CA ARG A 129 26.70 -20.97 -10.00
C ARG A 129 26.10 -22.26 -10.58
N THR A 130 24.82 -22.26 -10.94
CA THR A 130 24.17 -23.37 -11.65
C THR A 130 24.86 -23.69 -12.97
N MET A 131 25.36 -22.70 -13.73
CA MET A 131 26.12 -22.96 -14.96
C MET A 131 27.42 -23.72 -14.68
N PHE A 132 28.17 -23.32 -13.64
CA PHE A 132 29.37 -24.02 -13.20
C PHE A 132 29.06 -25.43 -12.73
N GLU A 133 28.01 -25.61 -11.93
CA GLU A 133 27.61 -26.91 -11.39
C GLU A 133 27.19 -27.89 -12.50
N LEU A 134 26.38 -27.41 -13.47
CA LEU A 134 25.99 -28.21 -14.64
C LEU A 134 27.18 -28.56 -15.52
N ASN A 135 28.15 -27.65 -15.66
CA ASN A 135 29.40 -27.95 -16.37
C ASN A 135 30.23 -28.99 -15.62
N ALA A 136 30.38 -28.86 -14.31
CA ALA A 136 31.17 -29.77 -13.48
C ALA A 136 30.59 -31.19 -13.47
N ARG A 137 29.26 -31.32 -13.37
CA ARG A 137 28.59 -32.63 -13.30
C ARG A 137 28.33 -33.28 -14.66
N TYR A 138 27.98 -32.49 -15.67
CA TYR A 138 27.47 -33.02 -16.95
C TYR A 138 28.25 -32.58 -18.18
N GLY A 139 29.17 -31.61 -18.06
CA GLY A 139 30.01 -31.14 -19.16
C GLY A 139 29.38 -30.07 -20.06
N TRP A 140 28.15 -29.63 -19.78
CA TRP A 140 27.47 -28.58 -20.55
C TRP A 140 28.13 -27.22 -20.39
N GLY A 141 28.36 -26.53 -21.50
CA GLY A 141 29.14 -25.29 -21.56
C GLY A 141 28.48 -24.14 -22.31
N LYS A 142 27.36 -24.36 -23.01
CA LYS A 142 26.69 -23.33 -23.82
C LYS A 142 25.43 -22.83 -23.13
N PHE A 143 25.42 -21.56 -22.74
CA PHE A 143 24.31 -20.94 -22.01
C PHE A 143 23.89 -19.62 -22.65
N ILE A 144 22.60 -19.30 -22.55
CA ILE A 144 22.07 -17.99 -22.94
C ILE A 144 21.19 -17.47 -21.80
N ILE A 145 21.48 -16.26 -21.32
CA ILE A 145 20.65 -15.55 -20.36
C ILE A 145 19.75 -14.58 -21.11
N VAL A 146 18.44 -14.79 -21.00
CA VAL A 146 17.42 -13.93 -21.61
C VAL A 146 16.80 -13.06 -20.53
N VAL A 147 16.80 -11.75 -20.77
CA VAL A 147 16.31 -10.73 -19.82
C VAL A 147 15.27 -9.81 -20.48
N PRO A 148 14.30 -9.24 -19.73
CA PRO A 148 13.22 -8.46 -20.34
C PRO A 148 13.65 -7.03 -20.68
N SER A 149 14.66 -6.49 -19.99
CA SER A 149 15.06 -5.09 -20.11
C SER A 149 16.58 -4.89 -20.22
N ILE A 150 16.99 -3.75 -20.78
CA ILE A 150 18.39 -3.36 -20.92
C ILE A 150 19.07 -3.20 -19.55
N ALA A 151 18.36 -2.70 -18.55
CA ALA A 151 18.95 -2.47 -17.23
C ALA A 151 19.22 -3.78 -16.47
N ILE A 152 18.35 -4.79 -16.59
CA ILE A 152 18.64 -6.14 -16.09
C ILE A 152 19.86 -6.69 -16.85
N ARG A 153 19.92 -6.52 -18.18
CA ARG A 153 21.06 -6.96 -19.00
C ARG A 153 22.40 -6.42 -18.48
N GLU A 154 22.49 -5.12 -18.22
CA GLU A 154 23.69 -4.49 -17.66
C GLU A 154 24.00 -5.01 -16.24
N GLY A 155 22.97 -5.17 -15.40
CA GLY A 155 23.13 -5.70 -14.04
C GLY A 155 23.68 -7.13 -14.00
N VAL A 156 23.18 -8.00 -14.89
CA VAL A 156 23.66 -9.38 -15.04
C VAL A 156 25.10 -9.41 -15.54
N TYR A 157 25.40 -8.61 -16.57
CA TYR A 157 26.75 -8.51 -17.12
C TYR A 157 27.77 -8.06 -16.07
N LYS A 158 27.43 -7.04 -15.27
CA LYS A 158 28.28 -6.60 -14.16
C LYS A 158 28.44 -7.68 -13.08
N THR A 159 27.39 -8.44 -12.77
CA THR A 159 27.48 -9.53 -11.78
C THR A 159 28.40 -10.66 -12.26
N LEU A 160 28.37 -11.01 -13.54
CA LEU A 160 29.32 -11.95 -14.15
C LEU A 160 30.78 -11.48 -14.01
N GLN A 161 31.03 -10.16 -14.18
CA GLN A 161 32.36 -9.59 -13.96
C GLN A 161 32.79 -9.67 -12.48
N MET A 162 31.91 -9.25 -11.56
CA MET A 162 32.23 -9.18 -10.13
C MET A 162 32.47 -10.55 -9.49
N THR A 163 31.79 -11.58 -9.98
CA THR A 163 31.88 -12.95 -9.43
C THR A 163 32.95 -13.81 -10.10
N ALA A 164 33.67 -13.27 -11.10
CA ALA A 164 34.63 -14.05 -11.89
C ALA A 164 35.83 -14.57 -11.07
N GLU A 165 36.38 -13.75 -10.18
CA GLU A 165 37.48 -14.17 -9.27
C GLU A 165 36.97 -15.24 -8.29
N HIS A 166 35.82 -15.00 -7.65
CA HIS A 166 35.19 -15.93 -6.71
C HIS A 166 34.97 -17.33 -7.30
N PHE A 167 34.34 -17.43 -8.47
CA PHE A 167 34.09 -18.74 -9.08
C PHE A 167 35.35 -19.38 -9.68
N TYR A 168 36.38 -18.60 -10.02
CA TYR A 168 37.67 -19.16 -10.42
C TYR A 168 38.39 -19.83 -9.23
N GLU A 169 38.29 -19.26 -8.04
CA GLU A 169 38.80 -19.89 -6.82
C GLU A 169 38.04 -21.18 -6.48
N GLU A 170 36.71 -21.20 -6.64
CA GLU A 170 35.86 -22.35 -6.31
C GLU A 170 35.92 -23.49 -7.35
N TYR A 171 35.87 -23.16 -8.65
CA TYR A 171 35.73 -24.15 -9.73
C TYR A 171 36.97 -24.26 -10.65
N HIS A 172 37.99 -23.41 -10.46
CA HIS A 172 39.18 -23.32 -11.32
C HIS A 172 38.89 -23.12 -12.82
N LYS A 173 37.71 -22.57 -13.12
CA LYS A 173 37.23 -22.27 -14.48
C LYS A 173 36.72 -20.84 -14.54
N LYS A 174 36.84 -20.22 -15.71
CA LYS A 174 36.24 -18.90 -15.99
C LYS A 174 35.15 -19.04 -17.02
N ILE A 175 34.08 -18.27 -16.85
CA ILE A 175 33.04 -18.12 -17.86
C ILE A 175 33.51 -17.06 -18.86
N ARG A 176 33.46 -17.39 -20.16
CA ARG A 176 33.49 -16.37 -21.21
C ARG A 176 32.08 -15.83 -21.39
N PHE A 177 31.90 -14.51 -21.29
CA PHE A 177 30.57 -13.92 -21.43
C PHE A 177 30.60 -12.66 -22.29
N PHE A 178 29.50 -12.42 -23.00
CA PHE A 178 29.33 -11.24 -23.84
C PHE A 178 27.86 -10.83 -23.96
N ILE A 179 27.64 -9.58 -24.32
CA ILE A 179 26.31 -9.06 -24.65
C ILE A 179 26.11 -9.22 -26.15
N TYR A 180 24.98 -9.80 -26.55
CA TYR A 180 24.64 -9.90 -27.97
C TYR A 180 24.51 -8.50 -28.60
N ASP A 181 25.28 -8.25 -29.65
CA ASP A 181 25.24 -7.04 -30.47
C ASP A 181 25.17 -7.45 -31.95
N SER A 182 24.14 -7.00 -32.67
CA SER A 182 23.94 -7.31 -34.09
C SER A 182 24.99 -6.65 -35.01
N LYS A 183 25.81 -5.74 -34.48
CA LYS A 183 26.95 -5.13 -35.16
C LYS A 183 28.27 -5.85 -34.93
N ASN A 184 28.38 -6.66 -33.85
CA ASN A 184 29.63 -7.34 -33.47
C ASN A 184 29.43 -8.86 -33.42
N LEU A 185 29.30 -9.48 -34.60
CA LEU A 185 28.97 -10.89 -34.73
C LEU A 185 30.17 -11.85 -34.52
N HIS A 186 31.40 -11.35 -34.50
CA HIS A 186 32.61 -12.16 -34.23
C HIS A 186 32.54 -12.89 -32.88
N GLN A 187 31.83 -12.31 -31.91
CA GLN A 187 31.62 -12.93 -30.60
C GLN A 187 30.78 -14.23 -30.69
N LEU A 188 29.90 -14.35 -31.69
CA LEU A 188 29.13 -15.58 -31.94
C LEU A 188 30.02 -16.71 -32.48
N ASP A 189 30.97 -16.40 -33.36
CA ASP A 189 31.92 -17.38 -33.84
C ASP A 189 32.80 -17.89 -32.70
N THR A 190 33.22 -16.99 -31.81
CA THR A 190 33.96 -17.36 -30.58
C THR A 190 33.09 -18.21 -29.65
N PHE A 191 31.80 -17.87 -29.51
CA PHE A 191 30.83 -18.64 -28.72
C PHE A 191 30.67 -20.06 -29.24
N SER A 192 30.71 -20.30 -30.56
CA SER A 192 30.63 -21.64 -31.15
C SER A 192 31.96 -22.39 -31.12
N ALA A 193 33.10 -21.71 -31.26
CA ALA A 193 34.41 -22.33 -31.43
C ALA A 193 35.06 -22.84 -30.13
N THR A 194 34.67 -22.36 -28.96
CA THR A 194 35.29 -22.78 -27.69
C THR A 194 34.59 -23.99 -27.05
N ASN A 195 35.31 -24.87 -26.37
CA ASN A 195 34.71 -25.90 -25.49
C ASN A 195 34.54 -25.40 -24.04
N GLU A 196 34.99 -24.19 -23.72
CA GLU A 196 34.86 -23.61 -22.39
C GLU A 196 33.43 -23.13 -22.11
N ILE A 197 33.13 -22.89 -20.82
CA ILE A 197 31.83 -22.32 -20.41
C ILE A 197 31.67 -20.95 -21.04
N SER A 198 30.63 -20.80 -21.85
CA SER A 198 30.34 -19.60 -22.63
C SER A 198 28.90 -19.17 -22.42
N VAL A 199 28.70 -17.88 -22.14
CA VAL A 199 27.41 -17.28 -21.78
C VAL A 199 27.12 -16.08 -22.68
N MET A 200 26.03 -16.15 -23.42
CA MET A 200 25.50 -14.99 -24.15
C MET A 200 24.39 -14.33 -23.34
N VAL A 201 24.47 -13.01 -23.13
CA VAL A 201 23.41 -12.23 -22.47
C VAL A 201 22.62 -11.44 -23.52
N ILE A 202 21.31 -11.64 -23.59
CA ILE A 202 20.43 -11.03 -24.61
C ILE A 202 19.14 -10.51 -23.98
N ASN A 203 18.64 -9.36 -24.45
CA ASN A 203 17.35 -8.83 -24.05
C ASN A 203 16.25 -9.14 -25.09
N VAL A 204 15.01 -9.31 -24.64
CA VAL A 204 13.84 -9.66 -25.50
C VAL A 204 13.69 -8.76 -26.72
N GLN A 205 13.96 -7.46 -26.57
CA GLN A 205 13.82 -6.50 -27.66
C GLN A 205 14.76 -6.82 -28.84
N ALA A 206 15.94 -7.40 -28.58
CA ALA A 206 16.96 -7.67 -29.59
C ALA A 206 16.49 -8.68 -30.66
N PHE A 207 15.51 -9.55 -30.35
CA PHE A 207 15.03 -10.59 -31.27
C PHE A 207 13.52 -10.56 -31.57
N ASN A 208 12.74 -9.69 -30.90
CA ASN A 208 11.29 -9.54 -31.15
C ASN A 208 10.89 -8.32 -31.98
N ALA A 209 11.76 -7.32 -32.12
CA ALA A 209 11.43 -6.08 -32.80
C ALA A 209 11.53 -6.20 -34.33
N THR A 210 10.70 -5.43 -35.04
CA THR A 210 10.65 -5.36 -36.52
C THR A 210 11.69 -4.42 -37.13
N GLY A 211 12.54 -3.79 -36.32
CA GLY A 211 13.58 -2.87 -36.80
C GLY A 211 14.67 -3.60 -37.59
N LYS A 212 15.26 -2.90 -38.57
CA LYS A 212 16.29 -3.43 -39.49
C LYS A 212 17.45 -4.12 -38.74
N ASP A 213 17.91 -3.53 -37.63
CA ASP A 213 19.02 -4.07 -36.82
C ASP A 213 18.68 -5.34 -36.02
N ASN A 214 17.41 -5.55 -35.67
CA ASN A 214 16.96 -6.72 -34.90
C ASN A 214 16.54 -7.88 -35.82
N ARG A 215 16.21 -7.59 -37.08
CA ARG A 215 16.02 -8.61 -38.13
C ARG A 215 17.33 -9.29 -38.53
N ARG A 216 18.47 -8.61 -38.39
CA ARG A 216 19.82 -9.13 -38.67
C ARG A 216 20.12 -10.48 -38.02
N ILE A 217 19.50 -10.83 -36.88
CA ILE A 217 19.70 -12.16 -36.26
C ILE A 217 19.12 -13.31 -37.10
N TYR A 218 18.09 -13.03 -37.90
CA TYR A 218 17.37 -13.97 -38.76
C TYR A 218 17.72 -13.86 -40.24
N ASP A 219 18.34 -12.76 -40.65
CA ASP A 219 18.72 -12.50 -42.04
C ASP A 219 20.10 -13.11 -42.37
N GLU A 220 20.33 -13.42 -43.65
CA GLU A 220 21.68 -13.73 -44.15
C GLU A 220 22.49 -12.44 -44.23
N LEU A 221 23.69 -12.45 -43.65
CA LEU A 221 24.54 -11.26 -43.57
C LEU A 221 25.85 -11.50 -44.30
N ASP A 222 26.12 -10.69 -45.33
CA ASP A 222 27.36 -10.76 -46.12
C ASP A 222 28.59 -10.54 -45.25
N ASP A 223 28.55 -9.58 -44.33
CA ASP A 223 29.60 -9.31 -43.32
C ASP A 223 29.79 -10.47 -42.32
N PHE A 224 28.93 -11.49 -42.36
CA PHE A 224 29.00 -12.71 -41.55
C PHE A 224 29.12 -13.97 -42.43
N GLY A 225 29.66 -13.82 -43.64
CA GLY A 225 29.88 -14.92 -44.59
C GLY A 225 28.58 -15.49 -45.15
N SER A 226 27.56 -14.64 -45.32
CA SER A 226 26.20 -14.98 -45.76
C SER A 226 25.51 -16.05 -44.89
N ARG A 227 25.90 -16.13 -43.61
CA ARG A 227 25.26 -17.00 -42.59
C ARG A 227 24.17 -16.26 -41.84
N ARG A 228 23.23 -17.00 -41.28
CA ARG A 228 22.22 -16.48 -40.34
C ARG A 228 22.72 -16.66 -38.90
N PRO A 229 22.87 -15.58 -38.10
CA PRO A 229 23.32 -15.68 -36.70
C PRO A 229 22.53 -16.68 -35.85
N ILE A 230 21.20 -16.73 -36.03
CA ILE A 230 20.32 -17.64 -35.30
C ILE A 230 20.67 -19.13 -35.51
N ASP A 231 21.08 -19.52 -36.73
CA ASP A 231 21.43 -20.91 -37.04
C ASP A 231 22.74 -21.32 -36.35
N VAL A 232 23.71 -20.41 -36.29
CA VAL A 232 24.98 -20.62 -35.58
C VAL A 232 24.72 -20.82 -34.09
N ILE A 233 23.85 -20.00 -33.49
CA ILE A 233 23.48 -20.13 -32.09
C ILE A 233 22.72 -21.45 -31.84
N ALA A 234 21.77 -21.80 -32.70
CA ALA A 234 20.94 -22.99 -32.55
C ALA A 234 21.72 -24.30 -32.65
N LYS A 235 22.78 -24.35 -33.47
CA LYS A 235 23.68 -25.53 -33.57
C LYS A 235 24.37 -25.86 -32.24
N ASN A 236 24.57 -24.87 -31.36
CA ASN A 236 25.23 -25.06 -30.07
C ASN A 236 24.34 -25.71 -28.99
N ARG A 237 23.02 -25.89 -29.25
CA ARG A 237 22.02 -26.43 -28.30
C ARG A 237 22.11 -25.79 -26.90
N PRO A 238 21.95 -24.47 -26.80
CA PRO A 238 22.15 -23.75 -25.55
C PRO A 238 21.14 -24.14 -24.48
N ILE A 239 21.54 -24.03 -23.21
CA ILE A 239 20.61 -24.00 -22.08
C ILE A 239 20.15 -22.55 -21.88
N LEU A 240 18.83 -22.31 -21.88
CA LEU A 240 18.29 -20.96 -21.69
C LEU A 240 17.99 -20.71 -20.21
N ILE A 241 18.40 -19.54 -19.72
CA ILE A 241 18.07 -19.05 -18.40
C ILE A 241 17.20 -17.79 -18.58
N LEU A 242 15.94 -17.87 -18.16
CA LEU A 242 15.00 -16.74 -18.22
C LEU A 242 14.97 -16.05 -16.85
N ASP A 243 15.40 -14.79 -16.81
CA ASP A 243 15.36 -13.95 -15.61
C ASP A 243 14.11 -13.06 -15.66
N GLU A 244 13.23 -13.11 -14.65
CA GLU A 244 11.91 -12.44 -14.66
C GLU A 244 10.97 -12.91 -15.81
N PRO A 245 10.72 -14.23 -15.94
CA PRO A 245 9.93 -14.84 -17.03
C PRO A 245 8.49 -14.32 -17.14
N GLN A 246 7.90 -13.79 -16.07
CA GLN A 246 6.56 -13.20 -16.05
C GLN A 246 6.41 -11.98 -16.96
N LYS A 247 7.52 -11.35 -17.37
CA LYS A 247 7.55 -10.24 -18.34
C LYS A 247 7.74 -10.71 -19.78
N MET A 248 7.92 -12.02 -19.99
CA MET A 248 8.25 -12.63 -21.28
C MET A 248 7.19 -13.63 -21.76
N GLN A 249 6.00 -13.63 -21.16
CA GLN A 249 4.92 -14.60 -21.42
C GLN A 249 4.12 -14.34 -22.71
N ALA A 250 4.43 -13.29 -23.47
CA ALA A 250 3.73 -13.03 -24.72
C ALA A 250 4.04 -14.13 -25.76
N ASP A 251 3.03 -14.71 -26.41
CA ASP A 251 3.16 -15.83 -27.36
C ASP A 251 4.30 -15.61 -28.38
N LYS A 252 4.38 -14.42 -28.99
CA LYS A 252 5.45 -14.08 -29.95
C LYS A 252 6.85 -14.20 -29.36
N THR A 253 7.03 -13.82 -28.09
CA THR A 253 8.30 -13.93 -27.37
C THR A 253 8.65 -15.37 -27.09
N LEU A 254 7.69 -16.17 -26.63
CA LEU A 254 7.92 -17.58 -26.35
C LEU A 254 8.24 -18.35 -27.65
N SER A 255 7.53 -18.07 -28.74
CA SER A 255 7.80 -18.64 -30.06
C SER A 255 9.18 -18.28 -30.62
N SER A 256 9.69 -17.08 -30.35
CA SER A 256 11.02 -16.70 -30.81
C SER A 256 12.15 -17.37 -30.01
N LEU A 257 11.90 -17.81 -28.77
CA LEU A 257 12.86 -18.62 -28.01
C LEU A 257 13.08 -20.00 -28.62
N ALA A 258 12.08 -20.57 -29.30
CA ALA A 258 12.21 -21.87 -29.98
C ALA A 258 13.28 -21.86 -31.09
N ASN A 259 13.55 -20.69 -31.67
CA ASN A 259 14.57 -20.55 -32.71
C ASN A 259 15.99 -20.85 -32.19
N PHE A 260 16.23 -20.75 -30.88
CA PHE A 260 17.51 -21.12 -30.27
C PHE A 260 17.71 -22.64 -30.15
N LYS A 261 16.69 -23.46 -30.42
CA LYS A 261 16.69 -24.92 -30.21
C LYS A 261 17.27 -25.29 -28.83
N PRO A 262 16.66 -24.79 -27.74
CA PRO A 262 17.20 -24.95 -26.40
C PRO A 262 17.24 -26.41 -25.95
N LEU A 263 18.26 -26.81 -25.21
CA LEU A 263 18.33 -28.14 -24.60
C LEU A 263 17.25 -28.29 -23.50
N PHE A 264 17.14 -27.27 -22.64
CA PHE A 264 16.06 -27.07 -21.68
C PHE A 264 16.06 -25.60 -21.21
N ILE A 265 15.02 -25.21 -20.48
CA ILE A 265 14.83 -23.84 -19.96
C ILE A 265 14.81 -23.85 -18.44
N LEU A 266 15.60 -22.96 -17.83
CA LEU A 266 15.55 -22.63 -16.41
C LEU A 266 14.89 -21.27 -16.23
N ARG A 267 13.89 -21.18 -15.36
CA ARG A 267 13.09 -19.97 -15.13
C ARG A 267 13.31 -19.50 -13.70
N TYR A 268 13.94 -18.33 -13.53
CA TYR A 268 14.23 -17.76 -12.21
C TYR A 268 13.31 -16.55 -11.99
N SER A 269 12.49 -16.60 -10.94
CA SER A 269 11.57 -15.52 -10.58
C SER A 269 11.28 -15.49 -9.09
N ALA A 270 10.85 -14.32 -8.57
CA ALA A 270 10.17 -14.29 -7.26
C ALA A 270 8.71 -14.78 -7.36
N THR A 271 8.07 -14.63 -8.51
CA THR A 271 6.68 -15.06 -8.73
C THR A 271 6.49 -15.63 -10.14
N HIS A 272 5.86 -16.79 -10.23
CA HIS A 272 5.52 -17.43 -11.49
C HIS A 272 4.03 -17.23 -11.77
N LYS A 273 3.68 -16.42 -12.79
CA LYS A 273 2.29 -16.31 -13.27
C LYS A 273 1.76 -17.64 -13.80
N LYS A 274 2.65 -18.41 -14.43
CA LYS A 274 2.41 -19.74 -14.96
C LYS A 274 3.47 -20.66 -14.39
N GLN A 275 3.04 -21.77 -13.82
CA GLN A 275 3.92 -22.79 -13.25
C GLN A 275 4.16 -23.93 -14.23
N TYR A 276 5.43 -24.28 -14.39
CA TYR A 276 5.92 -25.50 -15.04
C TYR A 276 6.34 -26.47 -13.94
N ASN A 277 7.57 -26.99 -13.98
CA ASN A 277 8.06 -27.92 -12.97
C ASN A 277 8.82 -27.14 -11.90
N LEU A 278 8.14 -26.83 -10.80
CA LEU A 278 8.76 -26.15 -9.65
C LEU A 278 9.75 -27.10 -8.97
N VAL A 279 11.03 -26.75 -8.99
CA VAL A 279 12.11 -27.56 -8.39
C VAL A 279 12.70 -26.93 -7.13
N HIS A 280 12.49 -25.63 -6.91
CA HIS A 280 12.95 -24.94 -5.72
C HIS A 280 12.02 -23.78 -5.38
N ARG A 281 11.79 -23.55 -4.09
CA ARG A 281 11.04 -22.42 -3.56
C ARG A 281 11.76 -21.80 -2.37
N LEU A 282 11.96 -20.49 -2.44
CA LEU A 282 12.35 -19.60 -1.36
C LEU A 282 11.52 -18.33 -1.49
N ASP A 283 10.34 -18.31 -0.87
CA ASP A 283 9.40 -17.20 -0.99
C ASP A 283 9.65 -16.06 0.02
N ALA A 284 8.78 -15.05 0.00
CA ALA A 284 8.87 -13.85 0.84
C ALA A 284 8.97 -14.18 2.33
N LEU A 285 8.17 -15.15 2.77
CA LEU A 285 8.03 -15.51 4.16
C LEU A 285 9.28 -16.28 4.63
N ASP A 286 9.70 -17.26 3.84
CA ASP A 286 10.90 -18.05 4.13
C ASP A 286 12.15 -17.15 4.14
N ALA A 287 12.26 -16.22 3.18
CA ALA A 287 13.37 -15.28 3.12
C ALA A 287 13.39 -14.32 4.32
N TYR A 288 12.23 -13.83 4.76
CA TYR A 288 12.12 -12.94 5.91
C TYR A 288 12.44 -13.65 7.24
N ASN A 289 11.84 -14.81 7.47
CA ASN A 289 12.04 -15.60 8.68
C ASN A 289 13.47 -16.15 8.76
N GLY A 290 14.07 -16.50 7.63
CA GLY A 290 15.48 -16.86 7.53
C GLY A 290 16.46 -15.67 7.68
N ARG A 291 15.96 -14.44 7.90
CA ARG A 291 16.78 -13.20 7.98
C ARG A 291 17.64 -12.96 6.74
N LEU A 292 17.20 -13.42 5.57
CA LEU A 292 17.95 -13.33 4.32
C LEU A 292 17.77 -11.96 3.64
N VAL A 293 16.76 -11.21 4.06
CA VAL A 293 16.40 -9.87 3.57
C VAL A 293 16.20 -8.89 4.73
N LYS A 294 16.25 -7.59 4.44
CA LYS A 294 16.03 -6.52 5.44
C LYS A 294 14.61 -6.57 6.01
N LYS A 295 14.49 -6.16 7.27
CA LYS A 295 13.22 -5.83 7.93
C LYS A 295 12.66 -4.52 7.37
N ILE A 296 11.34 -4.37 7.25
CA ILE A 296 10.72 -3.13 6.77
C ILE A 296 10.11 -2.34 7.95
N THR A 297 10.43 -1.05 8.01
CA THR A 297 9.80 -0.05 8.87
C THR A 297 9.08 0.95 7.99
N VAL A 298 7.80 1.20 8.22
CA VAL A 298 6.99 2.15 7.44
C VAL A 298 6.77 3.39 8.28
N LYS A 299 7.03 4.55 7.70
CA LYS A 299 6.68 5.88 8.23
C LYS A 299 5.62 6.48 7.30
N GLY A 300 4.36 6.43 7.72
CA GLY A 300 3.24 7.09 7.05
C GLY A 300 3.06 8.50 7.59
N ILE A 301 2.91 9.49 6.70
CA ILE A 301 2.71 10.89 7.07
C ILE A 301 1.24 11.25 6.84
N GLU A 302 0.52 11.54 7.93
CA GLU A 302 -0.87 11.99 7.87
C GLU A 302 -0.94 13.47 8.26
N VAL A 303 -1.23 14.34 7.31
CA VAL A 303 -1.41 15.78 7.57
C VAL A 303 -2.80 15.99 8.18
N LYS A 304 -2.86 16.54 9.39
CA LYS A 304 -4.11 16.90 10.08
C LYS A 304 -4.31 18.41 10.08
N GLY A 305 -5.54 18.83 9.76
CA GLY A 305 -5.88 20.25 9.64
C GLY A 305 -5.64 20.82 8.25
N LEU A 306 -5.95 20.05 7.19
CA LEU A 306 -6.11 20.58 5.84
C LEU A 306 -7.06 21.78 5.91
N SER A 307 -6.61 22.92 5.38
CA SER A 307 -7.26 24.20 5.63
C SER A 307 -8.49 24.42 4.73
N GLY A 308 -8.65 23.65 3.65
CA GLY A 308 -9.66 23.93 2.63
C GLY A 308 -9.47 25.30 1.99
N VAL A 309 -8.21 25.74 1.91
CA VAL A 309 -7.87 27.07 1.43
C VAL A 309 -7.37 27.05 -0.01
N ASN A 310 -7.10 25.90 -0.63
CA ASN A 310 -6.71 25.87 -2.04
C ASN A 310 -7.35 24.65 -2.71
N GLY A 311 -7.94 24.84 -3.90
CA GLY A 311 -8.69 23.80 -4.60
C GLY A 311 -7.80 22.66 -5.07
N TYR A 312 -7.53 21.69 -4.19
CA TYR A 312 -6.80 20.46 -4.53
C TYR A 312 -7.58 19.64 -5.55
N LEU A 313 -6.94 19.32 -6.67
CA LEU A 313 -7.46 18.41 -7.69
C LEU A 313 -6.35 17.45 -8.12
N TYR A 314 -6.54 16.15 -7.97
CA TYR A 314 -5.63 15.13 -8.51
C TYR A 314 -6.38 14.20 -9.46
N LEU A 315 -5.96 14.16 -10.74
CA LEU A 315 -6.58 13.29 -11.74
C LEU A 315 -5.96 11.89 -11.68
N GLN A 316 -6.66 10.96 -11.01
CA GLN A 316 -6.17 9.59 -10.81
C GLN A 316 -6.22 8.75 -12.09
N ARG A 317 -7.37 8.79 -12.77
CA ARG A 317 -7.56 8.03 -14.02
C ARG A 317 -8.69 8.59 -14.87
N ILE A 318 -8.63 8.32 -16.17
CA ILE A 318 -9.75 8.51 -17.08
C ILE A 318 -10.29 7.13 -17.45
N ASN A 319 -11.58 6.90 -17.18
CA ASN A 319 -12.30 5.69 -17.56
C ASN A 319 -12.84 5.87 -18.99
N ILE A 320 -12.41 4.99 -19.89
CA ILE A 320 -12.89 4.93 -21.27
C ILE A 320 -13.91 3.79 -21.36
N SER A 321 -15.11 4.10 -21.87
CA SER A 321 -16.18 3.13 -22.12
C SER A 321 -16.85 3.43 -23.47
N THR A 322 -17.88 2.67 -23.82
CA THR A 322 -18.74 2.95 -24.99
C THR A 322 -19.58 4.22 -24.84
N SER A 323 -19.71 4.74 -23.61
CA SER A 323 -20.32 6.03 -23.25
C SER A 323 -19.28 7.15 -23.14
N ALA A 324 -19.75 8.39 -22.90
CA ALA A 324 -18.87 9.55 -22.72
C ALA A 324 -17.79 9.29 -21.64
N PRO A 325 -16.53 9.72 -21.87
CA PRO A 325 -15.43 9.48 -20.95
C PRO A 325 -15.71 10.11 -19.58
N THR A 326 -15.29 9.44 -18.52
CA THR A 326 -15.42 9.93 -17.13
C THR A 326 -14.08 9.88 -16.43
N ALA A 327 -13.80 10.85 -15.57
CA ALA A 327 -12.56 10.91 -14.79
C ALA A 327 -12.79 10.48 -13.34
N GLN A 328 -11.77 9.91 -12.71
CA GLN A 328 -11.69 9.82 -11.25
C GLN A 328 -10.78 10.92 -10.76
N LEU A 329 -11.37 11.89 -10.08
CA LEU A 329 -10.73 13.08 -9.57
C LEU A 329 -10.75 13.02 -8.04
N GLU A 330 -9.59 13.13 -7.43
CA GLU A 330 -9.48 13.31 -5.99
C GLU A 330 -9.55 14.80 -5.67
N LEU A 331 -10.43 15.18 -4.75
CA LEU A 331 -10.61 16.55 -4.29
C LEU A 331 -10.89 16.58 -2.80
N GLU A 332 -10.72 17.74 -2.18
CA GLU A 332 -11.11 17.97 -0.80
C GLU A 332 -12.63 18.14 -0.71
N ILE A 333 -13.25 17.41 0.20
CA ILE A 333 -14.67 17.51 0.47
C ILE A 333 -14.89 17.95 1.91
N LYS A 334 -15.90 18.80 2.08
CA LYS A 334 -16.29 19.31 3.39
C LYS A 334 -16.82 18.18 4.28
N SER A 335 -16.41 18.18 5.54
CA SER A 335 -16.85 17.24 6.57
C SER A 335 -17.20 17.98 7.87
N ALA A 336 -17.83 17.28 8.83
CA ALA A 336 -18.26 17.89 10.10
C ALA A 336 -17.09 18.45 10.95
N THR A 337 -15.86 17.98 10.74
CA THR A 337 -14.67 18.36 11.52
C THR A 337 -13.59 19.08 10.71
N GLY A 338 -13.86 19.43 9.44
CA GLY A 338 -12.91 20.08 8.53
C GLY A 338 -12.97 19.52 7.11
N PHE A 339 -11.84 19.47 6.41
CA PHE A 339 -11.74 18.92 5.06
C PHE A 339 -11.09 17.54 5.04
N ARG A 340 -11.53 16.68 4.13
CA ARG A 340 -10.88 15.40 3.84
C ARG A 340 -10.78 15.18 2.34
N ARG A 341 -9.74 14.50 1.89
CA ARG A 341 -9.64 14.11 0.47
C ARG A 341 -10.56 12.93 0.16
N ALA A 342 -11.20 12.97 -1.00
CA ALA A 342 -12.03 11.89 -1.49
C ALA A 342 -11.99 11.82 -3.01
N VAL A 343 -11.97 10.58 -3.51
CA VAL A 343 -12.09 10.32 -4.95
C VAL A 343 -13.56 10.43 -5.36
N ARG A 344 -13.82 11.22 -6.40
CA ARG A 344 -15.12 11.35 -7.06
C ARG A 344 -15.01 11.00 -8.52
N LYS A 345 -16.03 10.31 -9.03
CA LYS A 345 -16.19 10.09 -10.46
C LYS A 345 -16.88 11.33 -11.03
N VAL A 346 -16.27 11.96 -12.03
CA VAL A 346 -16.77 13.18 -12.66
C VAL A 346 -16.89 13.01 -14.17
N GLY A 347 -17.93 13.59 -14.76
CA GLY A 347 -18.21 13.66 -16.19
C GLY A 347 -18.30 15.10 -16.69
N LYS A 348 -18.42 15.26 -18.01
CA LYS A 348 -18.62 16.58 -18.64
C LYS A 348 -19.89 17.25 -18.11
N GLY A 349 -19.76 18.50 -17.67
CA GLY A 349 -20.84 19.30 -17.08
C GLY A 349 -20.94 19.24 -15.56
N ASP A 350 -20.20 18.35 -14.88
CA ASP A 350 -20.22 18.26 -13.41
C ASP A 350 -19.57 19.49 -12.75
N ASP A 351 -20.18 19.97 -11.67
CA ASP A 351 -19.71 21.10 -10.87
C ASP A 351 -19.03 20.62 -9.57
N LEU A 352 -17.73 20.89 -9.45
CA LEU A 352 -16.95 20.51 -8.27
C LEU A 352 -17.34 21.26 -7.00
N TYR A 353 -17.92 22.47 -7.10
CA TYR A 353 -18.45 23.18 -5.95
C TYR A 353 -19.56 22.35 -5.27
N THR A 354 -20.50 21.84 -6.07
CA THR A 354 -21.58 20.98 -5.56
C THR A 354 -21.04 19.64 -5.05
N LEU A 355 -20.13 18.99 -5.79
CA LEU A 355 -19.57 17.68 -5.41
C LEU A 355 -18.69 17.69 -4.16
N SER A 356 -18.14 18.86 -3.81
CA SER A 356 -17.30 19.07 -2.62
C SER A 356 -18.07 19.44 -1.34
N GLY A 357 -19.40 19.54 -1.42
CA GLY A 357 -20.21 20.05 -0.31
C GLY A 357 -20.16 21.57 -0.18
N GLU A 358 -20.19 22.28 -1.31
CA GLU A 358 -20.17 23.74 -1.42
C GLU A 358 -18.87 24.38 -0.88
N SER A 359 -17.73 23.79 -1.23
CA SER A 359 -16.42 24.32 -0.83
C SER A 359 -15.99 25.44 -1.77
N GLU A 360 -15.78 26.64 -1.22
CA GLU A 360 -15.57 27.88 -2.00
C GLU A 360 -14.37 27.80 -2.95
N GLN A 361 -13.36 27.00 -2.62
CA GLN A 361 -12.18 26.75 -3.45
C GLN A 361 -12.48 26.09 -4.81
N TYR A 362 -13.64 25.47 -4.98
CA TYR A 362 -14.08 24.86 -6.24
C TYR A 362 -15.14 25.69 -6.99
N ARG A 363 -15.40 26.93 -6.56
CA ARG A 363 -16.33 27.81 -7.28
C ARG A 363 -15.82 28.07 -8.71
N GLY A 364 -16.66 27.78 -9.70
CA GLY A 364 -16.32 27.94 -11.12
C GLY A 364 -15.58 26.75 -11.75
N TYR A 365 -15.31 25.67 -11.00
CA TYR A 365 -14.74 24.43 -11.53
C TYR A 365 -15.84 23.51 -12.08
N ILE A 366 -16.31 23.84 -13.29
CA ILE A 366 -17.27 23.02 -14.04
C ILE A 366 -16.50 22.27 -15.12
N VAL A 367 -16.65 20.95 -15.21
CA VAL A 367 -15.92 20.12 -16.19
C VAL A 367 -16.38 20.48 -17.61
N SER A 368 -15.49 21.06 -18.42
CA SER A 368 -15.77 21.45 -19.80
C SER A 368 -15.51 20.30 -20.78
N GLU A 369 -14.38 19.61 -20.63
CA GLU A 369 -13.93 18.54 -21.54
C GLU A 369 -13.12 17.48 -20.76
N ILE A 370 -13.22 16.23 -21.19
CA ILE A 370 -12.34 15.13 -20.73
C ILE A 370 -11.74 14.49 -21.99
N ASP A 371 -10.47 14.74 -22.28
CA ASP A 371 -9.78 14.16 -23.43
C ASP A 371 -8.89 12.99 -23.00
N ALA A 372 -9.38 11.78 -23.23
CA ALA A 372 -8.66 10.54 -22.91
C ALA A 372 -7.43 10.28 -23.81
N ARG A 373 -7.29 10.95 -24.96
CA ARG A 373 -6.17 10.73 -25.90
C ARG A 373 -4.88 11.37 -25.41
N ILE A 374 -5.02 12.56 -24.82
CA ILE A 374 -3.91 13.31 -24.21
C ILE A 374 -3.90 13.19 -22.69
N GLY A 375 -4.94 12.61 -22.10
CA GLY A 375 -5.02 12.35 -20.67
C GLY A 375 -5.29 13.60 -19.85
N VAL A 376 -6.19 14.48 -20.28
CA VAL A 376 -6.43 15.80 -19.64
C VAL A 376 -7.91 16.00 -19.33
N ILE A 377 -8.20 16.59 -18.17
CA ILE A 377 -9.49 17.19 -17.84
C ILE A 377 -9.38 18.71 -17.87
N GLU A 378 -10.32 19.38 -18.53
CA GLU A 378 -10.41 20.83 -18.60
C GLU A 378 -11.64 21.32 -17.83
N PHE A 379 -11.50 22.50 -17.22
CA PHE A 379 -12.56 23.18 -16.49
C PHE A 379 -12.93 24.50 -17.17
N ALA A 380 -14.18 24.93 -17.00
CA ALA A 380 -14.72 26.17 -17.59
C ALA A 380 -13.99 27.44 -17.16
N ASN A 381 -13.28 27.42 -16.03
CA ASN A 381 -12.42 28.50 -15.55
C ASN A 381 -11.04 28.54 -16.24
N GLY A 382 -10.78 27.66 -17.21
CA GLY A 382 -9.51 27.58 -17.95
C GLY A 382 -8.43 26.75 -17.27
N VAL A 383 -8.69 26.18 -16.09
CA VAL A 383 -7.76 25.24 -15.45
C VAL A 383 -7.82 23.90 -16.16
N SER A 384 -6.66 23.29 -16.41
CA SER A 384 -6.55 21.92 -16.92
C SER A 384 -5.67 21.08 -16.01
N VAL A 385 -6.04 19.80 -15.85
CA VAL A 385 -5.32 18.83 -15.01
C VAL A 385 -5.00 17.62 -15.86
N ALA A 386 -3.72 17.30 -16.03
CA ALA A 386 -3.29 16.09 -16.73
C ALA A 386 -3.38 14.85 -15.83
N LEU A 387 -3.43 13.67 -16.43
CA LEU A 387 -3.48 12.39 -15.74
C LEU A 387 -2.22 12.23 -14.87
N GLY A 388 -2.41 11.99 -13.58
CA GLY A 388 -1.31 11.94 -12.61
C GLY A 388 -0.81 13.32 -12.14
N GLN A 389 -1.43 14.41 -12.56
CA GLN A 389 -1.12 15.77 -12.10
C GLN A 389 -2.04 16.18 -10.95
N ALA A 390 -1.46 16.84 -9.94
CA ALA A 390 -2.20 17.55 -8.90
C ALA A 390 -2.13 19.07 -9.15
N VAL A 391 -3.23 19.79 -8.92
CA VAL A 391 -3.32 21.25 -9.06
C VAL A 391 -3.94 21.85 -7.79
N GLY A 392 -3.45 23.03 -7.39
CA GLY A 392 -4.05 23.82 -6.30
C GLY A 392 -3.62 23.41 -4.89
N ASP A 393 -2.52 22.69 -4.71
CA ASP A 393 -2.11 22.17 -3.40
C ASP A 393 -0.95 22.95 -2.78
N VAL A 394 -1.24 24.00 -2.00
CA VAL A 394 -0.22 24.62 -1.12
C VAL A 394 0.19 23.63 0.01
N GLY A 395 -0.62 22.59 0.25
CA GLY A 395 -0.32 21.45 1.10
C GLY A 395 0.61 20.41 0.44
N GLU A 396 0.75 20.37 -0.89
CA GLU A 396 1.60 19.37 -1.55
C GLU A 396 3.05 19.73 -1.36
N THR A 397 3.49 20.94 -1.74
CA THR A 397 4.87 21.39 -1.47
C THR A 397 5.20 21.24 0.01
N THR A 398 4.24 21.52 0.91
CA THR A 398 4.38 21.31 2.35
C THR A 398 4.55 19.82 2.71
N LEU A 399 3.70 18.93 2.18
CA LEU A 399 3.75 17.49 2.40
C LEU A 399 5.04 16.89 1.82
N ARG A 400 5.45 17.28 0.61
CA ARG A 400 6.72 16.88 -0.03
C ARG A 400 7.90 17.36 0.79
N THR A 401 7.86 18.59 1.30
CA THR A 401 8.87 19.11 2.23
C THR A 401 8.96 18.26 3.49
N ILE A 402 7.82 17.89 4.09
CA ILE A 402 7.79 17.00 5.26
C ILE A 402 8.35 15.62 4.90
N GLN A 403 7.97 15.02 3.78
CA GLN A 403 8.49 13.71 3.34
C GLN A 403 10.01 13.75 3.12
N ILE A 404 10.52 14.78 2.44
CA ILE A 404 11.94 15.00 2.20
C ILE A 404 12.67 15.15 3.53
N ARG A 405 12.15 15.99 4.44
CA ARG A 405 12.69 16.17 5.80
C ARG A 405 12.73 14.85 6.57
N GLU A 406 11.63 14.12 6.66
CA GLU A 406 11.57 12.86 7.42
C GLU A 406 12.47 11.78 6.81
N CYS A 407 12.66 11.77 5.49
CA CYS A 407 13.62 10.91 4.82
C CYS A 407 15.07 11.26 5.18
N ILE A 408 15.43 12.55 5.16
CA ILE A 408 16.76 13.04 5.56
C ILE A 408 17.04 12.69 7.01
N LEU A 409 16.09 12.95 7.92
CA LEU A 409 16.23 12.63 9.34
C LEU A 409 16.42 11.12 9.55
N ALA A 410 15.61 10.28 8.88
CA ALA A 410 15.76 8.83 8.95
C ALA A 410 17.11 8.34 8.38
N HIS A 411 17.63 9.01 7.35
CA HIS A 411 18.94 8.71 6.79
C HIS A 411 20.04 9.04 7.80
N LEU A 412 20.09 10.26 8.32
CA LEU A 412 21.14 10.71 9.25
C LEU A 412 21.12 9.90 10.55
N GLU A 413 19.94 9.55 11.07
CA GLU A 413 19.80 8.69 12.26
C GLU A 413 20.45 7.32 12.03
N LYS A 414 20.22 6.71 10.86
CA LYS A 414 20.84 5.43 10.50
C LYS A 414 22.33 5.57 10.19
N GLU A 415 22.71 6.61 9.46
CA GLU A 415 24.10 6.86 9.08
C GLU A 415 24.95 7.07 10.33
N ALA A 416 24.49 7.83 11.32
CA ALA A 416 25.17 7.98 12.60
C ALA A 416 25.43 6.65 13.32
N LEU A 417 24.43 5.75 13.34
CA LEU A 417 24.54 4.43 13.98
C LEU A 417 25.47 3.48 13.21
N LEU A 418 25.41 3.51 11.88
CA LEU A 418 26.09 2.57 11.00
C LEU A 418 27.50 3.02 10.59
N TYR A 419 27.80 4.32 10.68
CA TYR A 419 29.10 4.90 10.34
C TYR A 419 30.24 4.24 11.13
N ARG A 420 30.06 4.05 12.44
CA ARG A 420 31.06 3.40 13.31
C ARG A 420 31.28 1.92 12.98
N GLN A 421 30.31 1.29 12.33
CA GLN A 421 30.41 -0.09 11.85
C GLN A 421 31.01 -0.17 10.43
N GLY A 422 31.40 0.97 9.86
CA GLY A 422 31.94 1.07 8.51
C GLY A 422 30.91 0.77 7.43
N ILE A 423 29.62 0.97 7.68
CA ILE A 423 28.55 0.75 6.71
C ILE A 423 28.07 2.11 6.20
N LYS A 424 28.30 2.40 4.92
CA LYS A 424 27.77 3.60 4.28
C LYS A 424 26.27 3.46 4.06
N VAL A 425 25.50 4.50 4.35
CA VAL A 425 24.03 4.51 4.19
C VAL A 425 23.65 5.19 2.88
N LEU A 426 22.71 4.60 2.15
CA LEU A 426 22.12 5.19 0.94
C LEU A 426 20.60 5.36 1.09
N SER A 427 20.09 6.43 0.49
CA SER A 427 18.66 6.73 0.40
C SER A 427 18.20 6.85 -1.04
N LEU A 428 17.00 6.35 -1.33
CA LEU A 428 16.39 6.40 -2.65
C LEU A 428 15.08 7.20 -2.62
N PHE A 429 15.03 8.27 -3.42
CA PHE A 429 13.83 9.07 -3.67
C PHE A 429 13.19 8.66 -4.99
N PHE A 430 11.91 8.32 -4.95
CA PHE A 430 11.06 8.19 -6.13
C PHE A 430 10.28 9.48 -6.35
N ILE A 431 10.60 10.18 -7.43
CA ILE A 431 9.94 11.44 -7.82
C ILE A 431 8.88 11.18 -8.90
N ASP A 432 7.89 12.05 -8.94
CA ASP A 432 6.82 12.07 -9.92
C ASP A 432 7.22 12.72 -11.24
N GLU A 433 8.11 13.72 -11.23
CA GLU A 433 8.56 14.45 -12.43
C GLU A 433 10.05 14.78 -12.39
N VAL A 434 10.75 14.62 -13.52
CA VAL A 434 12.19 14.97 -13.63
C VAL A 434 12.42 16.45 -13.43
N ALA A 435 11.54 17.30 -13.98
CA ALA A 435 11.63 18.76 -13.91
C ALA A 435 11.61 19.29 -12.47
N LYS A 436 10.90 18.60 -11.56
CA LYS A 436 10.88 18.95 -10.13
C LYS A 436 12.23 18.72 -9.45
N TYR A 437 13.10 17.88 -9.97
CA TYR A 437 14.47 17.71 -9.45
C TYR A 437 15.52 18.49 -10.26
N ARG A 438 15.45 18.46 -11.60
CA ARG A 438 16.46 19.03 -12.49
C ARG A 438 15.83 19.78 -13.66
N LEU A 439 16.23 21.03 -13.83
CA LEU A 439 15.88 21.92 -14.94
C LEU A 439 17.13 22.21 -15.80
N TYR A 440 16.93 22.73 -17.01
CA TYR A 440 18.01 23.21 -17.88
C TYR A 440 17.77 24.67 -18.26
N ASP A 441 18.79 25.51 -18.12
CA ASP A 441 18.72 26.91 -18.50
C ASP A 441 18.86 27.13 -20.02
N GLU A 442 18.84 28.40 -20.45
CA GLU A 442 18.97 28.77 -21.87
C GLU A 442 20.31 28.35 -22.50
N ASN A 443 21.34 28.12 -21.67
CA ASN A 443 22.65 27.63 -22.07
C ASN A 443 22.78 26.11 -21.94
N ASN A 444 21.69 25.40 -21.68
CA ASN A 444 21.62 23.96 -21.49
C ASN A 444 22.44 23.45 -20.28
N GLN A 445 22.67 24.30 -19.28
CA GLN A 445 23.30 23.92 -18.00
C GLN A 445 22.24 23.45 -17.00
N SER A 446 22.62 22.49 -16.16
CA SER A 446 21.71 21.92 -15.15
C SER A 446 21.47 22.92 -14.01
N VAL A 447 20.20 23.15 -13.69
CA VAL A 447 19.74 23.97 -12.57
C VAL A 447 18.86 23.14 -11.65
N ALA A 448 18.95 23.38 -10.34
CA ALA A 448 18.13 22.70 -9.33
C ALA A 448 16.63 22.99 -9.52
N GLY A 449 15.83 21.93 -9.61
CA GLY A 449 14.36 21.99 -9.57
C GLY A 449 13.83 22.23 -8.14
N GLU A 450 12.50 22.25 -8.00
CA GLU A 450 11.82 22.46 -6.71
C GLU A 450 12.28 21.49 -5.60
N TYR A 451 12.27 20.18 -5.85
CA TYR A 451 12.64 19.15 -4.88
C TYR A 451 14.11 19.17 -4.52
N ALA A 452 15.00 19.50 -5.46
CA ALA A 452 16.43 19.64 -5.17
C ALA A 452 16.66 20.82 -4.22
N LYS A 453 16.02 21.97 -4.45
CA LYS A 453 16.11 23.14 -3.56
C LYS A 453 15.56 22.85 -2.16
N ILE A 454 14.39 22.20 -2.08
CA ILE A 454 13.81 21.80 -0.80
C ILE A 454 14.74 20.81 -0.07
N PHE A 455 15.30 19.84 -0.80
CA PHE A 455 16.23 18.87 -0.25
C PHE A 455 17.47 19.55 0.35
N GLU A 456 18.16 20.40 -0.41
CA GLU A 456 19.37 21.10 0.07
C GLU A 456 19.07 21.92 1.33
N GLN A 457 17.98 22.69 1.34
CA GLN A 457 17.58 23.50 2.50
C GLN A 457 17.25 22.66 3.74
N GLU A 458 16.50 21.57 3.58
CA GLU A 458 16.13 20.71 4.71
C GLU A 458 17.31 19.84 5.17
N TYR A 459 18.23 19.51 4.27
CA TYR A 459 19.47 18.80 4.58
C TYR A 459 20.38 19.66 5.44
N ASP A 460 20.63 20.90 5.04
CA ASP A 460 21.46 21.84 5.78
C ASP A 460 20.94 22.05 7.20
N LYS A 461 19.62 22.29 7.34
CA LYS A 461 18.96 22.41 8.66
C LYS A 461 19.14 21.17 9.52
N ALA A 462 19.00 19.98 8.94
CA ALA A 462 19.12 18.72 9.67
C ALA A 462 20.56 18.45 10.13
N VAL A 463 21.55 18.76 9.27
CA VAL A 463 22.97 18.63 9.59
C VAL A 463 23.38 19.65 10.64
N GLU A 464 22.99 20.93 10.51
CA GLU A 464 23.28 21.99 11.48
C GLU A 464 22.74 21.62 12.87
N ALA A 465 21.47 21.20 12.95
CA ALA A 465 20.88 20.73 14.20
C ALA A 465 21.61 19.53 14.83
N TYR A 466 22.21 18.66 14.01
CA TYR A 466 23.01 17.53 14.49
C TYR A 466 24.41 17.96 14.96
N LEU A 467 25.04 18.92 14.26
CA LEU A 467 26.35 19.46 14.63
C LEU A 467 26.30 20.28 15.93
N ASP A 468 25.19 20.98 16.19
CA ASP A 468 24.95 21.79 17.40
C ASP A 468 24.93 20.98 18.71
N LEU A 469 24.84 19.64 18.64
CA LEU A 469 24.91 18.76 19.82
C LEU A 469 26.28 18.79 20.54
N ASN A 470 27.29 19.48 19.96
CA ASN A 470 28.58 19.80 20.60
C ASN A 470 29.32 18.59 21.19
N LEU A 471 29.31 17.47 20.46
CA LEU A 471 30.06 16.26 20.80
C LEU A 471 31.52 16.45 20.38
N GLN A 472 32.43 16.68 21.34
CA GLN A 472 33.86 16.80 21.05
C GLN A 472 34.40 15.51 20.41
N ASN A 473 35.14 15.66 19.32
CA ASN A 473 35.86 14.58 18.60
C ASN A 473 34.97 13.44 18.06
N ASP A 474 33.74 13.71 17.60
CA ASP A 474 32.94 12.69 16.90
C ASP A 474 33.35 12.58 15.41
N PRO A 475 33.92 11.44 14.95
CA PRO A 475 34.34 11.24 13.55
C PRO A 475 33.20 11.39 12.54
N TYR A 476 31.95 11.11 12.95
CA TYR A 476 30.81 11.28 12.07
C TYR A 476 30.49 12.76 11.82
N GLN A 477 30.68 13.64 12.81
CA GLN A 477 30.52 15.08 12.59
C GLN A 477 31.59 15.63 11.63
N GLU A 478 32.83 15.15 11.71
CA GLU A 478 33.89 15.52 10.76
C GLU A 478 33.56 15.05 9.35
N TYR A 479 33.05 13.82 9.21
CA TYR A 479 32.58 13.28 7.95
C TYR A 479 31.46 14.13 7.33
N LEU A 480 30.47 14.57 8.13
CA LEU A 480 29.41 15.45 7.65
C LEU A 480 29.93 16.82 7.21
N ARG A 481 30.86 17.43 7.97
CA ARG A 481 31.48 18.73 7.61
C ARG A 481 32.30 18.66 6.33
N GLY A 482 32.84 17.49 6.00
CA GLY A 482 33.68 17.27 4.82
C GLY A 482 32.93 17.18 3.48
N ILE A 483 31.59 17.20 3.48
CA ILE A 483 30.78 16.97 2.28
C ILE A 483 29.95 18.20 1.96
N ALA A 484 30.12 18.73 0.75
CA ALA A 484 29.28 19.81 0.26
C ALA A 484 27.84 19.31 -0.01
N THR A 485 26.83 20.07 0.39
CA THR A 485 25.41 19.70 0.28
C THR A 485 25.02 19.25 -1.12
N SER A 486 25.43 19.99 -2.16
CA SER A 486 25.15 19.68 -3.57
C SER A 486 25.79 18.37 -4.07
N GLN A 487 26.81 17.86 -3.37
CA GLN A 487 27.49 16.59 -3.71
C GLN A 487 26.86 15.38 -3.00
N THR A 488 25.96 15.61 -2.03
CA THR A 488 25.33 14.52 -1.27
C THR A 488 24.27 13.76 -2.07
N HIS A 489 23.73 14.38 -3.12
CA HIS A 489 22.62 13.83 -3.90
C HIS A 489 22.90 13.82 -5.40
N ASN A 490 22.37 12.83 -6.10
CA ASN A 490 22.42 12.76 -7.56
C ASN A 490 21.15 12.13 -8.15
N GLY A 491 20.88 12.39 -9.44
CA GLY A 491 19.65 11.97 -10.13
C GLY A 491 19.89 10.95 -11.24
N TYR A 492 18.96 10.02 -11.41
CA TYR A 492 18.90 9.08 -12.53
C TYR A 492 17.57 9.19 -13.28
N PHE A 493 17.63 9.53 -14.58
CA PHE A 493 16.45 9.70 -15.42
C PHE A 493 16.62 8.95 -16.75
N SER A 494 15.78 7.93 -16.98
CA SER A 494 15.83 7.16 -18.21
C SER A 494 15.09 7.85 -19.35
N VAL A 495 15.77 8.07 -20.49
CA VAL A 495 15.16 8.61 -21.72
C VAL A 495 14.66 7.48 -22.63
N ASP A 496 13.44 7.61 -23.16
CA ASP A 496 12.88 6.70 -24.18
C ASP A 496 13.40 7.10 -25.58
N LYS A 497 14.08 6.18 -26.26
CA LYS A 497 14.68 6.41 -27.59
C LYS A 497 13.66 6.35 -28.74
N LYS A 498 12.45 5.81 -28.55
CA LYS A 498 11.47 5.62 -29.65
C LYS A 498 10.51 6.79 -29.86
N SER A 499 10.25 7.61 -28.85
CA SER A 499 9.27 8.71 -28.94
C SER A 499 9.90 10.08 -29.26
N LYS A 500 11.23 10.23 -29.18
CA LYS A 500 11.93 11.54 -29.14
C LYS A 500 11.25 12.55 -28.18
N ARG A 501 10.54 12.06 -27.17
CA ARG A 501 9.90 12.84 -26.11
C ARG A 501 10.55 12.43 -24.79
N LEU A 502 10.93 13.42 -23.98
CA LEU A 502 11.04 13.20 -22.56
C LEU A 502 9.65 12.78 -22.04
N THR A 503 9.59 12.11 -20.88
CA THR A 503 8.31 11.78 -20.24
C THR A 503 7.48 13.02 -19.88
N ASP A 504 8.03 14.21 -20.09
CA ASP A 504 7.39 15.50 -19.95
C ASP A 504 7.62 16.37 -21.23
N PRO A 505 6.56 16.89 -21.89
CA PRO A 505 6.66 17.73 -23.08
C PRO A 505 7.33 19.10 -22.86
N GLN A 506 7.59 19.55 -21.62
CA GLN A 506 8.19 20.86 -21.36
C GLN A 506 9.72 20.93 -21.46
N ILE A 507 10.42 19.79 -21.53
CA ILE A 507 11.88 19.78 -21.64
C ILE A 507 12.27 19.90 -23.13
N LYS A 508 12.88 21.03 -23.51
CA LYS A 508 13.35 21.28 -24.88
C LYS A 508 14.30 20.16 -25.34
N LYS A 509 14.15 19.75 -26.60
CA LYS A 509 14.98 18.76 -27.29
C LYS A 509 16.47 19.13 -27.18
N SER A 510 17.29 18.23 -26.66
CA SER A 510 18.72 18.17 -26.98
C SER A 510 19.08 16.74 -27.36
N GLU A 511 19.72 16.59 -28.52
CA GLU A 511 20.28 15.32 -29.01
C GLU A 511 21.67 15.04 -28.39
N GLU A 512 22.15 15.90 -27.49
CA GLU A 512 23.40 15.75 -26.74
C GLU A 512 23.16 15.86 -25.22
N TYR A 513 23.42 14.74 -24.53
CA TYR A 513 23.52 14.68 -23.07
C TYR A 513 24.67 15.57 -22.59
N THR A 514 24.47 16.29 -21.48
CA THR A 514 25.56 16.98 -20.77
C THR A 514 26.55 15.97 -20.17
N SER A 515 27.80 16.38 -19.85
CA SER A 515 28.80 15.50 -19.22
C SER A 515 28.27 14.89 -17.93
N ASP A 516 27.63 15.73 -17.10
CA ASP A 516 27.13 15.35 -15.77
C ASP A 516 26.05 14.25 -15.81
N ASP A 517 25.23 14.21 -16.88
CA ASP A 517 24.20 13.19 -17.06
C ASP A 517 24.78 11.81 -17.42
N LYS A 518 25.90 11.80 -18.16
CA LYS A 518 26.65 10.56 -18.43
C LYS A 518 27.34 10.06 -17.17
N ASP A 519 27.97 10.95 -16.41
CA ASP A 519 28.71 10.60 -15.20
C ASP A 519 27.79 10.05 -14.10
N ALA A 520 26.61 10.66 -13.90
CA ALA A 520 25.60 10.15 -12.98
C ALA A 520 25.05 8.77 -13.41
N TYR A 521 24.81 8.59 -14.71
CA TYR A 521 24.37 7.31 -15.27
C TYR A 521 25.43 6.21 -15.03
N GLU A 522 26.70 6.51 -15.27
CA GLU A 522 27.79 5.56 -15.06
C GLU A 522 27.97 5.23 -13.58
N LEU A 523 27.97 6.22 -12.69
CA LEU A 523 28.05 6.02 -11.24
C LEU A 523 26.92 5.10 -10.72
N ILE A 524 25.68 5.38 -11.11
CA ILE A 524 24.50 4.71 -10.54
C ILE A 524 24.31 3.29 -11.12
N LEU A 525 24.62 3.05 -12.39
CA LEU A 525 24.37 1.74 -13.02
C LEU A 525 25.60 0.88 -13.22
N LYS A 526 26.75 1.45 -13.59
CA LYS A 526 27.99 0.70 -13.88
C LYS A 526 28.91 0.59 -12.66
N ASP A 527 29.01 1.68 -11.91
CA ASP A 527 29.98 1.87 -10.82
C ASP A 527 29.32 1.80 -9.42
N LYS A 528 28.35 0.90 -9.26
CA LYS A 528 27.60 0.71 -8.01
C LYS A 528 28.47 0.46 -6.77
N GLU A 529 29.68 -0.08 -6.93
CA GLU A 529 30.63 -0.30 -5.84
C GLU A 529 31.28 1.01 -5.34
N ARG A 530 31.41 2.02 -6.20
CA ARG A 530 31.89 3.36 -5.81
C ARG A 530 30.88 4.04 -4.88
N LEU A 531 29.58 3.87 -5.14
CA LEU A 531 28.52 4.35 -4.24
C LEU A 531 28.60 3.78 -2.82
N LEU A 532 29.24 2.63 -2.63
CA LEU A 532 29.44 2.02 -1.30
C LEU A 532 30.68 2.56 -0.58
N SER A 533 31.57 3.31 -1.26
CA SER A 533 32.74 3.93 -0.65
C SER A 533 32.38 5.21 0.09
N PHE A 534 33.03 5.46 1.22
CA PHE A 534 32.92 6.73 1.95
C PHE A 534 33.58 7.91 1.21
N ASP A 535 34.51 7.62 0.29
CA ASP A 535 35.15 8.64 -0.56
C ASP A 535 34.19 9.23 -1.60
N GLU A 536 33.12 8.51 -1.93
CA GLU A 536 32.05 9.00 -2.80
C GLU A 536 31.02 9.76 -1.94
N PRO A 537 30.85 11.08 -2.10
CA PRO A 537 29.91 11.86 -1.27
C PRO A 537 28.45 11.54 -1.58
N THR A 538 28.13 11.05 -2.78
CA THR A 538 26.76 10.73 -3.17
C THR A 538 26.17 9.66 -2.26
N ARG A 539 25.05 9.98 -1.62
CA ARG A 539 24.31 9.11 -0.69
C ARG A 539 22.79 9.21 -0.78
N PHE A 540 22.26 10.23 -1.43
CA PHE A 540 20.85 10.36 -1.79
C PHE A 540 20.67 10.24 -3.30
N ILE A 541 19.76 9.37 -3.75
CA ILE A 541 19.58 9.07 -5.17
C ILE A 541 18.15 9.41 -5.55
N PHE A 542 17.97 10.28 -6.53
CA PHE A 542 16.66 10.68 -7.05
C PHE A 542 16.35 9.93 -8.35
N SER A 543 15.13 9.39 -8.47
CA SER A 543 14.73 8.60 -9.64
C SER A 543 13.25 8.83 -9.98
N HIS A 544 12.96 9.20 -11.23
CA HIS A 544 11.59 9.46 -11.71
C HIS A 544 10.82 8.16 -11.98
N SER A 545 11.36 7.34 -12.87
CA SER A 545 10.92 5.96 -12.98
C SER A 545 11.49 5.20 -11.80
N ALA A 546 10.78 4.23 -11.22
CA ALA A 546 11.43 3.30 -10.30
C ALA A 546 12.71 2.83 -11.01
N LEU A 547 13.90 3.09 -10.42
CA LEU A 547 15.21 2.87 -11.06
C LEU A 547 15.11 1.65 -11.97
N ARG A 548 15.53 1.71 -13.24
CA ARG A 548 15.19 0.61 -14.18
C ARG A 548 15.48 -0.76 -13.53
N GLU A 549 14.61 -1.73 -13.79
CA GLU A 549 14.75 -3.10 -13.29
C GLU A 549 16.20 -3.57 -13.42
N GLY A 550 16.82 -4.10 -12.36
CA GLY A 550 18.26 -4.43 -12.35
C GLY A 550 19.16 -3.45 -11.58
N TRP A 551 18.63 -2.35 -11.06
CA TRP A 551 19.29 -1.60 -9.98
C TRP A 551 18.87 -2.14 -8.61
N ASP A 552 19.87 -2.59 -7.84
CA ASP A 552 19.71 -3.18 -6.52
C ASP A 552 21.04 -2.95 -5.78
N ASN A 553 21.00 -2.22 -4.67
CA ASN A 553 22.18 -1.87 -3.88
C ASN A 553 21.98 -2.29 -2.41
N PRO A 554 22.91 -3.07 -1.82
CA PRO A 554 22.76 -3.62 -0.48
C PRO A 554 22.66 -2.56 0.63
N ASN A 555 23.19 -1.35 0.41
CA ASN A 555 23.30 -0.32 1.43
C ASN A 555 22.18 0.73 1.36
N VAL A 556 21.12 0.47 0.59
CA VAL A 556 19.89 1.28 0.65
C VAL A 556 19.15 0.96 1.95
N PHE A 557 19.01 1.96 2.81
CA PHE A 557 18.32 1.84 4.10
C PHE A 557 17.09 2.72 4.21
N VAL A 558 16.92 3.70 3.33
CA VAL A 558 15.72 4.54 3.31
C VAL A 558 15.20 4.65 1.88
N ILE A 559 13.90 4.47 1.72
CA ILE A 559 13.18 4.70 0.47
C ILE A 559 12.11 5.74 0.76
N CYS A 560 12.05 6.80 -0.04
CA CYS A 560 11.04 7.85 0.06
C CYS A 560 10.27 7.95 -1.24
N THR A 561 8.95 7.76 -1.17
CA THR A 561 8.07 7.90 -2.32
C THR A 561 7.43 9.29 -2.32
N LEU A 562 7.93 10.18 -3.18
CA LEU A 562 7.39 11.52 -3.40
C LEU A 562 6.32 11.54 -4.50
N LYS A 563 6.09 10.43 -5.21
CA LYS A 563 5.00 10.30 -6.18
C LYS A 563 3.66 9.98 -5.54
N HIS A 564 2.57 10.35 -6.21
CA HIS A 564 1.24 9.87 -5.85
C HIS A 564 1.16 8.34 -6.03
N SER A 565 0.42 7.69 -5.14
CA SER A 565 0.30 6.24 -5.09
C SER A 565 -0.57 5.75 -6.24
N ASP A 566 0.04 5.52 -7.40
CA ASP A 566 -0.66 4.86 -8.50
C ASP A 566 -0.77 3.36 -8.21
N ASN A 567 -2.00 2.83 -8.20
CA ASN A 567 -2.31 1.39 -8.08
C ASN A 567 -1.74 0.52 -9.22
N THR A 568 -0.92 1.08 -10.11
CA THR A 568 -0.38 0.40 -11.29
C THR A 568 0.98 -0.26 -11.03
N ILE A 569 1.75 0.19 -10.03
CA ILE A 569 3.09 -0.32 -9.72
C ILE A 569 3.08 -1.06 -8.37
N SER A 570 3.54 -2.32 -8.35
CA SER A 570 3.62 -3.15 -7.15
C SER A 570 4.55 -2.53 -6.09
N ARG A 571 4.01 -2.27 -4.89
CA ARG A 571 4.76 -1.72 -3.74
C ARG A 571 5.93 -2.63 -3.35
N ARG A 572 5.71 -3.95 -3.42
CA ARG A 572 6.76 -4.94 -3.17
C ARG A 572 7.95 -4.81 -4.11
N GLN A 573 7.74 -4.47 -5.39
CA GLN A 573 8.84 -4.27 -6.32
C GLN A 573 9.64 -2.99 -6.03
N GLU A 574 8.99 -1.94 -5.54
CA GLU A 574 9.66 -0.70 -5.14
C GLU A 574 10.53 -0.91 -3.90
N VAL A 575 9.95 -1.54 -2.87
CA VAL A 575 10.66 -1.87 -1.63
C VAL A 575 11.74 -2.92 -1.88
N GLY A 576 11.52 -3.85 -2.81
CA GLY A 576 12.45 -4.92 -3.20
C GLY A 576 13.86 -4.45 -3.56
N ARG A 577 14.01 -3.18 -3.95
CA ARG A 577 15.28 -2.54 -4.33
C ARG A 577 16.19 -2.21 -3.15
N GLY A 578 15.63 -2.24 -1.93
CA GLY A 578 16.37 -2.03 -0.68
C GLY A 578 16.42 -3.28 0.22
N LEU A 579 15.88 -4.42 -0.22
CA LEU A 579 15.74 -5.61 0.63
C LEU A 579 17.02 -6.44 0.82
N ARG A 580 18.06 -6.24 -0.01
CA ARG A 580 19.35 -6.93 0.18
C ARG A 580 19.97 -6.55 1.53
N LEU A 581 20.65 -7.50 2.18
CA LEU A 581 21.44 -7.22 3.38
C LEU A 581 22.65 -6.34 3.03
N ALA A 582 22.99 -5.41 3.93
CA ALA A 582 24.04 -4.44 3.75
C ALA A 582 25.45 -5.05 3.77
N VAL A 583 26.41 -4.32 3.22
CA VAL A 583 27.84 -4.64 3.29
C VAL A 583 28.61 -3.51 4.02
N ASN A 584 29.65 -3.88 4.75
CA ASN A 584 30.57 -2.92 5.37
C ASN A 584 31.67 -2.48 4.38
N LYS A 585 32.54 -1.56 4.81
CA LYS A 585 33.67 -0.99 4.05
C LYS A 585 34.63 -2.04 3.46
N ASP A 586 34.72 -3.21 4.08
CA ASP A 586 35.58 -4.32 3.67
C ASP A 586 34.89 -5.25 2.65
N GLY A 587 33.65 -4.91 2.25
CA GLY A 587 32.82 -5.68 1.34
C GLY A 587 32.18 -6.91 1.97
N VAL A 588 32.21 -7.05 3.31
CA VAL A 588 31.63 -8.18 4.03
C VAL A 588 30.14 -7.95 4.22
N ARG A 589 29.33 -8.97 3.93
CA ARG A 589 27.87 -8.94 4.11
C ARG A 589 27.50 -9.04 5.60
N MET A 590 26.60 -8.18 6.05
CA MET A 590 26.08 -8.16 7.43
C MET A 590 24.97 -9.21 7.57
N ASP A 591 25.32 -10.50 7.46
CA ASP A 591 24.41 -11.64 7.56
C ASP A 591 24.65 -12.47 8.83
N SER A 592 23.96 -13.60 8.97
CA SER A 592 24.10 -14.46 10.14
C SER A 592 25.49 -15.07 10.31
N ASN A 593 26.28 -15.20 9.23
CA ASN A 593 27.66 -15.69 9.33
C ASN A 593 28.55 -14.63 9.98
N PHE A 594 28.31 -13.36 9.69
CA PHE A 594 29.03 -12.25 10.33
C PHE A 594 28.71 -12.13 11.82
N PHE A 595 27.43 -12.27 12.20
CA PHE A 595 27.00 -12.15 13.60
C PHE A 595 27.08 -13.45 14.42
N GLY A 596 27.31 -14.60 13.79
CA GLY A 596 27.27 -15.91 14.46
C GLY A 596 25.86 -16.37 14.87
N GLY A 597 24.80 -15.73 14.33
CA GLY A 597 23.41 -16.00 14.69
C GLY A 597 22.40 -15.12 13.94
N LEU A 598 21.10 -15.40 14.10
CA LEU A 598 20.01 -14.67 13.43
C LEU A 598 19.55 -13.41 14.19
N SER A 599 19.85 -13.30 15.48
CA SER A 599 19.31 -12.27 16.40
C SER A 599 19.70 -10.84 16.02
N ASP A 600 20.90 -10.63 15.49
CA ASP A 600 21.45 -9.29 15.28
C ASP A 600 21.32 -8.80 13.82
N VAL A 601 20.95 -9.69 12.90
CA VAL A 601 20.84 -9.37 11.46
C VAL A 601 19.86 -8.21 11.23
N HIS A 602 18.66 -8.26 11.82
CA HIS A 602 17.63 -7.24 11.65
C HIS A 602 17.82 -5.98 12.51
N LYS A 603 18.77 -5.97 13.47
CA LYS A 603 19.13 -4.76 14.21
C LYS A 603 19.81 -3.74 13.30
N ILE A 604 20.67 -4.24 12.40
CA ILE A 604 21.35 -3.43 11.38
C ILE A 604 20.51 -3.35 10.11
N ASN A 605 20.05 -4.49 9.60
CA ASN A 605 19.35 -4.57 8.31
C ASN A 605 17.86 -4.24 8.45
N ASN A 606 17.55 -2.96 8.64
CA ASN A 606 16.20 -2.43 8.66
C ASN A 606 16.05 -1.34 7.59
N LEU A 607 15.11 -1.51 6.66
CA LEU A 607 14.75 -0.59 5.60
C LEU A 607 13.59 0.31 6.05
N THR A 608 13.76 1.62 6.00
CA THR A 608 12.70 2.59 6.32
C THR A 608 12.04 3.07 5.04
N VAL A 609 10.73 2.95 4.95
CA VAL A 609 9.93 3.43 3.82
C VAL A 609 9.11 4.64 4.29
N VAL A 610 9.38 5.81 3.71
CA VAL A 610 8.63 7.05 3.93
C VAL A 610 7.61 7.19 2.80
N THR A 611 6.33 7.14 3.14
CA THR A 611 5.21 7.17 2.18
C THR A 611 4.27 8.36 2.42
N ASN A 612 3.58 8.79 1.36
CA ASN A 612 2.53 9.82 1.39
C ASN A 612 1.15 9.28 1.79
N GLU A 613 0.95 7.96 1.75
CA GLU A 613 -0.29 7.36 2.21
C GLU A 613 -0.27 7.10 3.72
N SER A 614 -1.43 6.79 4.29
CA SER A 614 -1.49 6.37 5.68
C SER A 614 -0.66 5.09 5.87
N TYR A 615 -0.03 4.95 7.03
CA TYR A 615 0.67 3.72 7.39
C TYR A 615 -0.22 2.48 7.19
N THR A 616 -1.49 2.59 7.58
CA THR A 616 -2.46 1.51 7.49
C THR A 616 -2.71 1.06 6.06
N ASP A 617 -2.77 1.98 5.10
CA ASP A 617 -3.03 1.63 3.70
C ASP A 617 -1.80 0.99 3.05
N PHE A 618 -0.61 1.56 3.28
CA PHE A 618 0.64 0.96 2.76
C PHE A 618 0.86 -0.45 3.31
N ALA A 619 0.70 -0.63 4.63
CA ALA A 619 0.91 -1.91 5.28
C ALA A 619 -0.09 -2.97 4.78
N LYS A 620 -1.37 -2.61 4.61
CA LYS A 620 -2.40 -3.52 4.06
C LYS A 620 -2.08 -3.92 2.63
N ASN A 621 -1.74 -2.97 1.77
CA ASN A 621 -1.43 -3.23 0.36
C ASN A 621 -0.18 -4.10 0.20
N LEU A 622 0.90 -3.80 0.93
CA LEU A 622 2.11 -4.60 0.91
C LEU A 622 1.86 -6.03 1.40
N GLN A 623 1.09 -6.20 2.48
CA GLN A 623 0.72 -7.52 3.00
C GLN A 623 -0.12 -8.30 1.98
N SER A 624 -1.11 -7.66 1.35
CA SER A 624 -1.94 -8.26 0.30
C SER A 624 -1.08 -8.73 -0.89
N GLU A 625 -0.12 -7.92 -1.35
CA GLU A 625 0.81 -8.33 -2.42
C GLU A 625 1.71 -9.52 -2.02
N ILE A 626 2.14 -9.60 -0.76
CA ILE A 626 2.90 -10.74 -0.24
C ILE A 626 2.01 -11.99 -0.24
N ARG A 627 0.78 -11.89 0.28
CA ARG A 627 -0.18 -13.01 0.29
C ARG A 627 -0.50 -13.53 -1.10
N GLN A 628 -0.79 -12.65 -2.06
CA GLN A 628 -1.10 -13.04 -3.44
C GLN A 628 0.03 -13.84 -4.12
N SER A 629 1.28 -13.66 -3.70
CA SER A 629 2.38 -14.49 -4.20
C SER A 629 2.48 -15.88 -3.55
N LEU A 630 1.93 -16.03 -2.35
CA LEU A 630 1.98 -17.25 -1.55
C LEU A 630 0.85 -18.23 -1.90
N THR A 631 -0.10 -17.82 -2.76
CA THR A 631 -1.26 -18.59 -3.23
C THR A 631 -0.91 -19.92 -3.92
N SER A 632 0.36 -20.17 -4.24
CA SER A 632 0.85 -21.45 -4.78
C SER A 632 1.13 -22.53 -3.71
N ARG A 633 1.07 -22.19 -2.42
CA ARG A 633 1.21 -23.14 -1.30
C ARG A 633 -0.11 -23.91 -1.14
N THR A 634 -0.03 -25.25 -1.10
CA THR A 634 -1.20 -26.11 -0.89
C THR A 634 -1.83 -25.82 0.48
N SER A 635 -3.14 -25.56 0.49
CA SER A 635 -3.89 -25.09 1.65
C SER A 635 -4.75 -26.16 2.33
N GLN A 636 -4.58 -27.43 1.96
CA GLN A 636 -5.39 -28.51 2.53
C GLN A 636 -4.49 -29.59 3.09
N ALA A 637 -4.81 -30.04 4.30
CA ALA A 637 -4.08 -31.03 5.07
C ALA A 637 -4.47 -32.45 4.65
N THR A 638 -4.57 -32.73 3.36
CA THR A 638 -5.09 -34.01 2.88
C THR A 638 -4.10 -35.17 3.11
N PRO A 639 -4.58 -36.42 3.20
CA PRO A 639 -3.68 -37.58 3.18
C PRO A 639 -2.74 -37.58 1.97
N GLU A 640 -3.20 -37.10 0.81
CA GLU A 640 -2.42 -36.96 -0.42
C GLU A 640 -1.28 -35.95 -0.27
N PHE A 641 -1.47 -34.89 0.51
CA PHE A 641 -0.43 -33.91 0.80
C PHE A 641 0.72 -34.51 1.62
N PHE A 642 0.40 -35.31 2.64
CA PHE A 642 1.39 -35.89 3.54
C PHE A 642 2.09 -37.11 2.94
N LYS A 643 1.41 -37.88 2.08
CA LYS A 643 1.92 -39.09 1.45
C LYS A 643 3.21 -38.80 0.66
N GLY A 644 4.27 -39.55 0.96
CA GLY A 644 5.55 -39.46 0.24
C GLY A 644 6.43 -38.26 0.60
N LYS A 645 6.06 -37.45 1.60
CA LYS A 645 6.92 -36.39 2.15
C LYS A 645 8.05 -37.00 2.98
N VAL A 646 9.20 -36.32 3.01
CA VAL A 646 10.40 -36.81 3.70
C VAL A 646 10.60 -36.08 5.02
N LEU A 647 10.55 -36.82 6.11
CA LEU A 647 10.90 -36.34 7.45
C LEU A 647 12.37 -36.64 7.72
N ARG A 648 13.08 -35.70 8.37
CA ARG A 648 14.42 -35.95 8.90
C ARG A 648 14.33 -36.15 10.41
N VAL A 649 14.68 -37.35 10.87
CA VAL A 649 14.64 -37.72 12.29
C VAL A 649 16.01 -38.28 12.66
N HIS A 650 16.72 -37.62 13.59
CA HIS A 650 18.09 -38.00 14.00
C HIS A 650 19.10 -38.21 12.84
N GLY A 651 18.96 -37.46 11.75
CA GLY A 651 19.84 -37.56 10.58
C GLY A 651 19.47 -38.65 9.57
N GLN A 652 18.45 -39.48 9.84
CA GLN A 652 17.90 -40.45 8.89
C GLN A 652 16.68 -39.87 8.16
N GLN A 653 16.53 -40.22 6.88
CA GLN A 653 15.39 -39.84 6.05
C GLN A 653 14.27 -40.88 6.20
N HIS A 654 13.08 -40.44 6.58
CA HIS A 654 11.87 -41.26 6.67
C HIS A 654 10.83 -40.76 5.67
N ILE A 655 10.36 -41.62 4.78
CA ILE A 655 9.30 -41.29 3.81
C ILE A 655 7.96 -41.63 4.44
N ILE A 656 7.05 -40.66 4.50
CA ILE A 656 5.70 -40.87 5.02
C ILE A 656 4.94 -41.86 4.13
N SER A 657 4.55 -42.99 4.71
CA SER A 657 3.72 -43.99 4.04
C SER A 657 2.28 -43.51 3.88
N GLU A 658 1.49 -44.21 3.05
CA GLU A 658 0.06 -43.90 2.92
C GLU A 658 -0.70 -44.10 4.25
N THR A 659 -0.29 -45.07 5.06
CA THR A 659 -0.91 -45.31 6.38
C THR A 659 -0.56 -44.21 7.37
N GLU A 660 0.70 -43.75 7.40
CA GLU A 660 1.13 -42.63 8.24
C GLU A 660 0.46 -41.31 7.83
N ALA A 661 0.31 -41.05 6.52
CA ALA A 661 -0.40 -39.89 6.01
C ALA A 661 -1.88 -39.84 6.45
N LYS A 662 -2.58 -40.98 6.35
CA LYS A 662 -3.97 -41.13 6.85
C LYS A 662 -4.06 -40.93 8.37
N GLN A 663 -3.04 -41.32 9.11
CA GLN A 663 -2.98 -41.13 10.57
C GLN A 663 -2.74 -39.67 10.95
N ILE A 664 -1.91 -38.94 10.21
CA ILE A 664 -1.70 -37.49 10.41
C ILE A 664 -3.01 -36.73 10.14
N HIS A 665 -3.69 -37.03 9.02
CA HIS A 665 -4.99 -36.44 8.70
C HIS A 665 -6.06 -36.75 9.76
N LYS A 666 -6.15 -38.01 10.19
CA LYS A 666 -7.08 -38.41 11.26
C LYS A 666 -6.77 -37.74 12.60
N TYR A 667 -5.50 -37.52 12.93
CA TYR A 667 -5.09 -36.77 14.12
C TYR A 667 -5.61 -35.33 14.05
N LEU A 668 -5.45 -34.66 12.90
CA LEU A 668 -5.92 -33.29 12.70
C LEU A 668 -7.45 -33.19 12.80
N SER A 669 -8.17 -34.10 12.13
CA SER A 669 -9.64 -34.14 12.17
C SER A 669 -10.18 -34.45 13.58
N LYS A 670 -9.57 -35.40 14.30
CA LYS A 670 -10.01 -35.81 15.64
C LYS A 670 -9.92 -34.69 16.68
N HIS A 671 -9.00 -33.75 16.49
CA HIS A 671 -8.72 -32.67 17.42
C HIS A 671 -9.29 -31.31 16.96
N ASP A 672 -10.20 -31.32 15.98
CA ASP A 672 -10.80 -30.12 15.40
C ASP A 672 -9.72 -29.10 14.95
N PHE A 673 -8.61 -29.61 14.44
CA PHE A 673 -7.51 -28.83 13.90
C PHE A 673 -7.66 -28.60 12.40
N ILE A 674 -8.60 -29.27 11.73
CA ILE A 674 -8.97 -29.02 10.34
C ILE A 674 -10.50 -28.94 10.19
N ASP A 675 -10.99 -28.19 9.20
CA ASP A 675 -12.41 -28.11 8.85
C ASP A 675 -12.89 -29.26 7.95
N ASP A 676 -14.18 -29.26 7.59
CA ASP A 676 -14.78 -30.27 6.70
C ASP A 676 -14.19 -30.29 5.28
N ASN A 677 -13.41 -29.27 4.91
CA ASN A 677 -12.73 -29.15 3.63
C ASN A 677 -11.20 -29.31 3.77
N ASP A 678 -10.74 -29.90 4.87
CA ASP A 678 -9.33 -30.18 5.19
C ASP A 678 -8.43 -28.94 5.36
N TYR A 679 -8.98 -27.75 5.61
CA TYR A 679 -8.20 -26.55 5.94
C TYR A 679 -7.84 -26.54 7.42
N LEU A 680 -6.58 -26.18 7.75
CA LEU A 680 -6.15 -26.02 9.14
C LEU A 680 -6.95 -24.91 9.83
N LEU A 681 -7.46 -25.19 11.03
CA LEU A 681 -8.19 -24.24 11.87
C LEU A 681 -7.23 -23.50 12.82
N PRO A 682 -7.57 -22.25 13.25
CA PRO A 682 -6.79 -21.48 14.23
C PRO A 682 -6.51 -22.23 15.54
N SER A 683 -7.42 -23.15 15.94
CA SER A 683 -7.31 -24.04 17.08
C SER A 683 -5.99 -24.83 17.14
N TYR A 684 -5.44 -25.22 15.98
CA TYR A 684 -4.14 -25.90 15.92
C TYR A 684 -2.99 -24.97 16.30
N GLN A 685 -3.00 -23.73 15.80
CA GLN A 685 -1.93 -22.77 16.12
C GLN A 685 -2.00 -22.36 17.59
N ASP A 686 -3.19 -22.09 18.11
CA ASP A 686 -3.40 -21.73 19.51
C ASP A 686 -2.88 -22.82 20.45
N ALA A 687 -3.27 -24.08 20.22
CA ALA A 687 -2.81 -25.24 20.99
C ALA A 687 -1.29 -25.42 20.92
N LYS A 688 -0.67 -25.15 19.76
CA LYS A 688 0.77 -25.21 19.59
C LYS A 688 1.51 -24.11 20.35
N SER A 689 1.04 -22.86 20.26
CA SER A 689 1.65 -21.74 21.01
C SER A 689 1.50 -21.87 22.52
N ALA A 690 0.42 -22.52 22.99
CA ALA A 690 0.22 -22.86 24.39
C ALA A 690 1.07 -24.06 24.86
N GLY A 691 1.66 -24.83 23.93
CA GLY A 691 2.39 -26.07 24.25
C GLY A 691 1.47 -27.25 24.59
N GLU A 692 0.20 -27.20 24.18
CA GLU A 692 -0.88 -28.13 24.54
C GLU A 692 -1.26 -29.08 23.39
N LEU A 693 -0.36 -29.31 22.42
CA LEU A 693 -0.63 -30.24 21.32
C LEU A 693 -0.83 -31.67 21.83
N PRO A 694 -1.95 -32.34 21.48
CA PRO A 694 -2.18 -33.74 21.81
C PRO A 694 -1.07 -34.65 21.24
N ALA A 695 -0.83 -35.78 21.92
CA ALA A 695 0.17 -36.74 21.46
C ALA A 695 -0.22 -37.35 20.10
N LEU A 696 0.76 -37.43 19.19
CA LEU A 696 0.60 -38.15 17.93
C LEU A 696 0.46 -39.67 18.17
N PRO A 697 -0.13 -40.42 17.22
CA PRO A 697 -0.20 -41.89 17.29
C PRO A 697 1.16 -42.53 17.58
N GLU A 698 1.20 -43.65 18.31
CA GLU A 698 2.45 -44.29 18.78
C GLU A 698 3.52 -44.47 17.69
N ASN A 699 3.11 -44.80 16.46
CA ASN A 699 4.02 -45.02 15.33
C ASN A 699 4.59 -43.72 14.70
N LEU A 700 4.10 -42.56 15.13
CA LEU A 700 4.55 -41.21 14.75
C LEU A 700 5.15 -40.43 15.93
N ALA A 701 5.05 -40.95 17.16
CA ALA A 701 5.52 -40.29 18.38
C ALA A 701 7.03 -39.97 18.34
N ASP A 702 7.84 -40.94 17.90
CA ASP A 702 9.31 -40.77 17.74
C ASP A 702 9.69 -39.76 16.65
N LYS A 703 8.72 -39.36 15.81
CA LYS A 703 8.88 -38.43 14.69
C LYS A 703 8.11 -37.12 14.92
N ALA A 704 7.58 -36.89 16.13
CA ALA A 704 6.58 -35.85 16.40
C ALA A 704 7.03 -34.44 15.99
N GLN A 705 8.26 -34.05 16.33
CA GLN A 705 8.80 -32.73 15.98
C GLN A 705 8.86 -32.51 14.45
N ALA A 706 9.21 -33.55 13.69
CA ALA A 706 9.26 -33.48 12.24
C ALA A 706 7.86 -33.49 11.60
N VAL A 707 6.92 -34.24 12.19
CA VAL A 707 5.51 -34.28 11.76
C VAL A 707 4.83 -32.93 11.99
N PHE A 708 4.99 -32.31 13.17
CA PHE A 708 4.42 -30.98 13.43
C PHE A 708 5.02 -29.92 12.49
N GLY A 709 6.33 -29.97 12.21
CA GLY A 709 6.94 -29.11 11.20
C GLY A 709 6.40 -29.32 9.77
N LEU A 710 5.87 -30.50 9.47
CA LEU A 710 5.19 -30.78 8.20
C LEU A 710 3.74 -30.30 8.20
N ILE A 711 3.01 -30.44 9.31
CA ILE A 711 1.65 -29.90 9.46
C ILE A 711 1.66 -28.38 9.34
N ASP A 712 2.65 -27.71 9.95
CA ASP A 712 2.86 -26.26 9.83
C ASP A 712 3.02 -25.76 8.39
N SER A 713 3.34 -26.67 7.46
CA SER A 713 3.52 -26.34 6.04
C SER A 713 2.23 -26.33 5.21
N VAL A 714 1.10 -26.76 5.80
CA VAL A 714 -0.24 -26.70 5.19
C VAL A 714 -0.88 -25.34 5.51
N LEU A 715 -1.44 -24.67 4.49
CA LEU A 715 -2.03 -23.32 4.61
C LEU A 715 -3.51 -23.36 5.07
N ASP A 716 -4.03 -22.25 5.62
CA ASP A 716 -5.45 -22.00 5.95
C ASP A 716 -6.01 -20.94 4.98
N ALA A 717 -7.18 -21.18 4.36
CA ALA A 717 -7.83 -20.26 3.42
C ALA A 717 -9.27 -19.89 3.85
N SER A 718 -9.70 -20.29 5.05
CA SER A 718 -11.12 -20.30 5.42
C SER A 718 -11.66 -18.97 5.99
N ALA A 719 -10.81 -17.96 6.22
CA ALA A 719 -11.21 -16.74 6.92
C ALA A 719 -11.96 -15.68 6.06
N LEU A 720 -12.47 -16.01 4.87
CA LEU A 720 -12.90 -15.00 3.89
C LEU A 720 -14.42 -14.89 3.57
N ASP A 721 -15.32 -15.78 4.02
CA ASP A 721 -16.70 -15.77 3.47
C ASP A 721 -17.89 -15.67 4.46
N ASN A 722 -17.71 -15.63 5.78
CA ASN A 722 -18.87 -15.64 6.70
C ASN A 722 -19.13 -14.30 7.41
N MET A 723 -19.38 -13.21 6.67
CA MET A 723 -19.97 -11.99 7.23
C MET A 723 -20.76 -11.17 6.19
N ILE A 724 -21.94 -11.67 5.76
CA ILE A 724 -23.02 -10.81 5.22
C ILE A 724 -24.37 -11.39 5.65
N ASP A 725 -24.91 -10.90 6.77
CA ASP A 725 -26.31 -11.09 7.14
C ASP A 725 -27.18 -10.05 6.43
N ASN A 726 -28.29 -10.48 5.84
CA ASN A 726 -29.30 -9.62 5.22
C ASN A 726 -30.69 -10.08 5.68
N SER A 727 -31.36 -9.31 6.54
CA SER A 727 -32.78 -9.52 6.84
C SER A 727 -33.52 -8.20 7.08
N ASP A 728 -34.11 -7.64 6.03
CA ASP A 728 -35.02 -6.49 6.10
C ASP A 728 -36.45 -6.91 5.69
N ALA A 729 -37.34 -7.10 6.67
CA ALA A 729 -38.79 -7.17 6.46
C ALA A 729 -39.54 -6.46 7.60
N LYS A 730 -40.32 -5.41 7.28
CA LYS A 730 -41.08 -4.57 8.23
C LYS A 730 -42.53 -5.08 8.39
N ILE A 731 -43.09 -5.02 9.61
CA ILE A 731 -44.48 -5.39 9.98
C ILE A 731 -45.26 -4.12 10.38
N THR A 732 -46.59 -4.07 10.29
CA THR A 732 -47.43 -2.91 10.71
C THR A 732 -47.92 -3.00 12.17
N ASN A 733 -47.88 -1.88 12.91
CA ASN A 733 -48.26 -1.76 14.34
C ASN A 733 -49.73 -1.29 14.55
N PRO A 734 -50.62 -2.09 15.14
CA PRO A 734 -52.02 -1.71 15.41
C PRO A 734 -52.21 -0.89 16.70
N SER A 735 -53.30 -0.10 16.76
CA SER A 735 -53.73 0.63 17.96
C SER A 735 -54.55 -0.25 18.90
N ASN A 736 -54.45 -0.05 20.22
CA ASN A 736 -55.15 -0.88 21.22
C ASN A 736 -56.05 -0.08 22.18
N ALA A 737 -56.68 -0.78 23.13
CA ALA A 737 -57.66 -0.21 24.07
C ALA A 737 -57.05 0.83 25.05
N ASN A 738 -55.73 0.86 25.25
CA ASN A 738 -55.10 1.81 26.17
C ASN A 738 -55.19 3.26 25.67
N LEU A 739 -55.33 3.49 24.36
CA LEU A 739 -55.53 4.83 23.79
C LEU A 739 -56.83 5.51 24.28
N ALA A 740 -57.82 4.71 24.72
CA ALA A 740 -59.10 5.18 25.24
C ALA A 740 -59.17 5.26 26.78
N LYS A 741 -58.07 4.98 27.51
CA LYS A 741 -58.03 5.09 28.97
C LYS A 741 -58.23 6.54 29.42
N GLN A 742 -58.99 6.73 30.49
CA GLN A 742 -59.30 8.06 31.04
C GLN A 742 -58.04 8.81 31.49
N GLU A 743 -57.08 8.08 32.08
CA GLU A 743 -55.80 8.62 32.54
C GLU A 743 -54.96 9.17 31.37
N PHE A 744 -54.94 8.48 30.22
CA PHE A 744 -54.26 8.96 29.02
C PHE A 744 -54.99 10.13 28.39
N LEU A 745 -56.32 10.08 28.30
CA LEU A 745 -57.12 11.16 27.72
C LEU A 745 -56.96 12.47 28.50
N ALA A 746 -56.88 12.41 29.82
CA ALA A 746 -56.65 13.59 30.66
C ALA A 746 -55.24 14.18 30.49
N LEU A 747 -54.21 13.33 30.42
CA LEU A 747 -52.84 13.76 30.08
C LEU A 747 -52.82 14.40 28.69
N TRP A 748 -53.40 13.72 27.70
CA TRP A 748 -53.42 14.15 26.31
C TRP A 748 -54.16 15.48 26.12
N GLN A 749 -55.32 15.66 26.78
CA GLN A 749 -56.03 16.94 26.79
C GLN A 749 -55.19 18.09 27.38
N THR A 750 -54.21 17.79 28.23
CA THR A 750 -53.33 18.83 28.77
C THR A 750 -52.22 19.18 27.79
N ILE A 751 -51.54 18.18 27.22
CA ILE A 751 -50.34 18.40 26.39
C ILE A 751 -50.63 18.66 24.90
N ASN A 752 -51.85 18.40 24.42
CA ASN A 752 -52.19 18.53 22.99
C ASN A 752 -52.44 19.96 22.50
N GLN A 753 -52.27 20.98 23.35
CA GLN A 753 -52.49 22.37 22.98
C GLN A 753 -51.31 22.92 22.17
N LYS A 754 -51.60 23.56 21.03
CA LYS A 754 -50.57 24.21 20.22
C LYS A 754 -50.17 25.54 20.85
N ALA A 755 -48.92 25.94 20.67
CA ALA A 755 -48.44 27.26 21.09
C ALA A 755 -47.72 27.97 19.96
N THR A 756 -47.53 29.28 20.14
CA THR A 756 -46.55 30.08 19.40
C THR A 756 -45.59 30.70 20.42
N PHE A 757 -44.45 31.20 19.97
CA PHE A 757 -43.47 31.85 20.84
C PHE A 757 -43.13 33.25 20.34
N GLN A 758 -42.71 34.11 21.27
CA GLN A 758 -42.16 35.43 21.01
C GLN A 758 -40.74 35.51 21.61
N ILE A 759 -39.84 36.19 20.90
CA ILE A 759 -38.45 36.37 21.31
C ILE A 759 -38.11 37.86 21.30
N ARG A 760 -37.42 38.33 22.34
CA ARG A 760 -36.81 39.67 22.39
C ARG A 760 -35.29 39.56 22.40
N LEU A 761 -34.63 40.10 21.38
CA LEU A 761 -33.17 40.15 21.27
C LEU A 761 -32.65 41.58 21.47
N ASP A 762 -31.56 41.70 22.23
CA ASP A 762 -30.81 42.93 22.42
C ASP A 762 -29.49 42.83 21.64
N SER A 763 -29.37 43.62 20.58
CA SER A 763 -28.23 43.59 19.66
C SER A 763 -26.91 44.01 20.32
N ASP A 764 -26.91 45.03 21.18
CA ASP A 764 -25.69 45.54 21.82
C ASP A 764 -25.16 44.50 22.81
N LYS A 765 -26.08 43.87 23.55
CA LYS A 765 -25.75 42.78 24.47
C LYS A 765 -25.22 41.54 23.72
N LEU A 766 -25.76 41.21 22.55
CA LEU A 766 -25.27 40.12 21.70
C LEU A 766 -23.82 40.37 21.23
N ILE A 767 -23.52 41.59 20.78
CA ILE A 767 -22.17 41.97 20.34
C ILE A 767 -21.16 41.78 21.47
N HIS A 768 -21.42 42.38 22.64
CA HIS A 768 -20.52 42.29 23.79
C HIS A 768 -20.32 40.87 24.31
N GLN A 769 -21.38 40.06 24.34
CA GLN A 769 -21.28 38.66 24.77
C GLN A 769 -20.52 37.80 23.76
N SER A 770 -20.72 38.03 22.46
CA SER A 770 -20.02 37.30 21.39
C SER A 770 -18.51 37.58 21.42
N ILE A 771 -18.12 38.86 21.57
CA ILE A 771 -16.70 39.25 21.73
C ILE A 771 -16.09 38.54 22.95
N ARG A 772 -16.80 38.55 24.09
CA ARG A 772 -16.33 37.90 25.32
C ARG A 772 -16.18 36.39 25.16
N ALA A 773 -17.10 35.74 24.44
CA ALA A 773 -17.04 34.31 24.15
C ALA A 773 -15.80 33.96 23.31
N ILE A 774 -15.57 34.72 22.23
CA ILE A 774 -14.39 34.56 21.35
C ILE A 774 -13.07 34.73 22.13
N GLU A 775 -12.98 35.78 22.95
CA GLU A 775 -11.80 36.05 23.77
C GLU A 775 -11.55 34.99 24.84
N THR A 776 -12.62 34.49 25.47
CA THR A 776 -12.53 33.44 26.48
C THR A 776 -12.05 32.14 25.84
N GLU A 777 -12.60 31.77 24.68
CA GLU A 777 -12.20 30.59 23.94
C GLU A 777 -10.72 30.63 23.54
N ASN A 778 -10.23 31.77 23.04
CA ASN A 778 -8.81 31.95 22.71
C ASN A 778 -7.89 31.75 23.93
N ARG A 779 -8.28 32.25 25.12
CA ARG A 779 -7.51 32.08 26.35
C ARG A 779 -7.51 30.63 26.83
N THR A 780 -8.66 29.97 26.80
CA THR A 780 -8.80 28.55 27.16
C THR A 780 -7.89 27.68 26.30
N LEU A 781 -7.68 28.07 25.04
CA LEU A 781 -6.81 27.38 24.08
C LEU A 781 -5.35 27.88 24.09
N GLY A 782 -4.93 28.64 25.10
CA GLY A 782 -3.53 29.07 25.22
C GLY A 782 -3.06 29.98 24.08
N ASN A 783 -3.91 30.89 23.60
CA ASN A 783 -3.69 31.77 22.45
C ASN A 783 -3.58 31.04 21.10
N GLN A 784 -4.21 29.86 20.98
CA GLN A 784 -4.31 29.08 19.75
C GLN A 784 -5.78 28.97 19.31
N PHE A 785 -6.42 30.12 19.08
CA PHE A 785 -7.79 30.19 18.58
C PHE A 785 -7.96 29.40 17.27
N VAL A 786 -6.98 29.52 16.37
CA VAL A 786 -6.91 28.78 15.10
C VAL A 786 -5.80 27.73 15.17
N PRO A 787 -6.10 26.43 14.92
CA PRO A 787 -5.08 25.39 14.91
C PRO A 787 -4.10 25.59 13.75
N LYS A 788 -2.80 25.61 14.07
CA LYS A 788 -1.72 25.52 13.07
C LYS A 788 -1.70 24.13 12.43
N LEU A 789 -1.18 24.04 11.21
CA LEU A 789 -1.01 22.77 10.50
C LEU A 789 -0.13 21.84 11.35
N SER A 790 -0.62 20.62 11.60
CA SER A 790 0.14 19.61 12.34
C SER A 790 0.07 18.30 11.58
N TYR A 791 1.19 17.60 11.48
CA TYR A 791 1.20 16.29 10.87
C TYR A 791 1.42 15.24 11.94
N THR A 792 0.82 14.08 11.72
CA THR A 792 1.01 12.89 12.55
C THR A 792 1.86 11.94 11.74
N ILE A 793 3.00 11.55 12.29
CA ILE A 793 3.80 10.46 11.74
C ILE A 793 3.34 9.20 12.44
N ALA A 794 2.81 8.25 11.68
CA ALA A 794 2.55 6.90 12.13
C ALA A 794 3.72 6.02 11.70
N GLN A 795 4.37 5.36 12.66
CA GLN A 795 5.49 4.47 12.40
C GLN A 795 5.24 3.09 12.99
N SER A 796 5.47 2.06 12.19
CA SER A 796 5.55 0.68 12.66
C SER A 796 6.62 -0.11 11.90
N SER A 797 7.11 -1.17 12.53
CA SER A 797 8.04 -2.13 11.96
C SER A 797 7.36 -3.49 11.82
N GLN A 798 7.83 -4.31 10.88
CA GLN A 798 7.37 -5.70 10.80
C GLN A 798 7.64 -6.45 12.12
N LYS A 799 6.86 -7.48 12.43
CA LYS A 799 7.17 -8.36 13.56
C LYS A 799 8.48 -9.10 13.34
N ASP A 800 9.13 -9.56 14.40
CA ASP A 800 10.37 -10.31 14.26
C ASP A 800 10.14 -11.60 13.47
N SER A 801 9.17 -12.43 13.78
CA SER A 801 8.76 -13.53 12.90
C SER A 801 7.45 -13.18 12.21
N LEU A 802 7.28 -13.63 10.97
CA LEU A 802 6.02 -13.54 10.26
C LEU A 802 5.44 -14.93 10.08
N SER A 803 4.15 -15.07 10.38
CA SER A 803 3.34 -16.21 9.99
C SER A 803 2.41 -15.84 8.84
N LEU A 804 1.82 -16.85 8.21
CA LEU A 804 0.75 -16.62 7.22
C LEU A 804 -0.49 -16.04 7.90
N SER A 805 -0.83 -16.47 9.11
CA SER A 805 -1.95 -15.93 9.90
C SER A 805 -1.75 -14.46 10.29
N ASP A 806 -0.51 -14.03 10.55
CA ASP A 806 -0.18 -12.60 10.70
C ASP A 806 -0.45 -11.84 9.41
N LEU A 807 -0.05 -12.41 8.28
CA LEU A 807 -0.32 -11.82 6.99
C LEU A 807 -1.82 -11.72 6.81
N ASP A 808 -2.60 -12.82 6.92
CA ASP A 808 -4.07 -12.91 6.79
C ASP A 808 -4.83 -11.95 7.71
N SER A 809 -4.30 -11.86 8.92
CA SER A 809 -4.49 -10.85 9.97
C SER A 809 -4.62 -9.39 9.56
N SER A 810 -3.83 -9.03 8.53
CA SER A 810 -3.23 -7.70 8.42
C SER A 810 -2.39 -7.30 9.65
N GLN A 811 -1.83 -8.27 10.39
CA GLN A 811 -1.06 -8.12 11.62
C GLN A 811 0.44 -8.40 11.45
N ALA A 812 1.00 -8.32 10.23
CA ALA A 812 2.43 -8.51 9.99
C ALA A 812 3.34 -7.41 10.58
N PHE A 813 2.75 -6.35 11.14
CA PHE A 813 3.43 -5.22 11.73
C PHE A 813 3.04 -5.06 13.20
N ASP A 814 3.94 -4.49 13.99
CA ASP A 814 3.67 -4.13 15.38
C ASP A 814 2.64 -2.99 15.48
N ASN A 815 2.17 -2.71 16.70
CA ASN A 815 1.29 -1.58 16.95
C ASN A 815 1.96 -0.27 16.50
N ALA A 816 1.24 0.52 15.69
CA ALA A 816 1.75 1.77 15.19
C ALA A 816 1.95 2.77 16.33
N THR A 817 3.16 3.32 16.43
CA THR A 817 3.44 4.47 17.27
C THR A 817 3.10 5.73 16.50
N THR A 818 2.42 6.68 17.14
CA THR A 818 2.06 7.95 16.52
C THR A 818 2.78 9.10 17.20
N LYS A 819 3.48 9.92 16.41
CA LYS A 819 4.12 11.15 16.88
C LYS A 819 3.48 12.33 16.16
N ARG A 820 2.82 13.21 16.91
CA ARG A 820 2.29 14.47 16.37
C ARG A 820 3.40 15.51 16.36
N VAL A 821 3.74 15.99 15.17
CA VAL A 821 4.73 17.05 14.96
C VAL A 821 4.00 18.31 14.50
N ARG A 822 4.32 19.44 15.13
CA ARG A 822 3.79 20.74 14.74
C ARG A 822 4.69 21.30 13.65
N ALA A 823 4.09 21.71 12.53
CA ALA A 823 4.82 22.37 11.47
C ALA A 823 4.60 23.89 11.60
N ASP A 824 5.66 24.66 11.88
CA ASP A 824 5.65 26.12 11.75
C ASP A 824 5.80 26.51 10.26
N ILE A 825 4.90 26.02 9.42
CA ILE A 825 4.87 26.35 7.99
C ILE A 825 3.76 27.38 7.79
N ALA A 826 4.15 28.62 7.51
CA ALA A 826 3.21 29.71 7.23
C ALA A 826 2.57 29.49 5.85
N MET A 827 1.26 29.25 5.81
CA MET A 827 0.52 29.17 4.54
C MET A 827 0.29 30.60 4.02
N THR A 828 0.73 30.86 2.78
CA THR A 828 0.42 32.13 2.09
C THR A 828 -0.74 31.86 1.14
N THR A 829 -1.91 32.43 1.44
CA THR A 829 -3.15 32.15 0.69
C THR A 829 -3.39 33.27 -0.33
N THR A 830 -3.62 32.95 -1.60
CA THR A 830 -3.93 33.94 -2.65
C THR A 830 -5.43 34.19 -2.85
N LEU A 831 -6.28 33.40 -2.19
CA LEU A 831 -7.74 33.47 -2.30
C LEU A 831 -8.35 34.64 -1.51
N ARG A 832 -9.30 35.34 -2.15
CA ARG A 832 -10.05 36.45 -1.54
C ARG A 832 -11.33 35.91 -0.90
N TYR A 833 -11.34 35.80 0.42
CA TYR A 833 -12.53 35.46 1.21
C TYR A 833 -13.35 36.71 1.53
N ASP A 834 -14.68 36.60 1.49
CA ASP A 834 -15.58 37.62 2.06
C ASP A 834 -15.84 37.30 3.53
N LEU A 835 -14.85 37.55 4.40
CA LEU A 835 -14.93 37.29 5.84
C LEU A 835 -16.25 37.81 6.45
N VAL A 836 -16.67 39.02 6.09
CA VAL A 836 -17.87 39.65 6.64
C VAL A 836 -19.13 38.97 6.08
N GLY A 837 -19.18 38.70 4.77
CA GLY A 837 -20.29 38.01 4.14
C GLY A 837 -20.47 36.57 4.63
N ASP A 838 -19.38 35.82 4.77
CA ASP A 838 -19.40 34.42 5.18
C ASP A 838 -19.86 34.27 6.63
N VAL A 839 -19.35 35.11 7.53
CA VAL A 839 -19.81 35.13 8.93
C VAL A 839 -21.28 35.57 8.98
N ALA A 840 -21.66 36.64 8.28
CA ALA A 840 -23.05 37.12 8.25
C ALA A 840 -24.03 36.07 7.74
N LYS A 841 -23.68 35.33 6.69
CA LYS A 841 -24.49 34.24 6.13
C LYS A 841 -24.63 33.08 7.11
N LYS A 842 -23.55 32.71 7.80
CA LYS A 842 -23.55 31.61 8.77
C LYS A 842 -24.24 31.93 10.10
N THR A 843 -24.34 33.21 10.46
CA THR A 843 -24.98 33.65 11.71
C THR A 843 -26.33 34.32 11.50
N ASN A 844 -26.79 34.49 10.25
CA ASN A 844 -27.97 35.29 9.90
C ASN A 844 -27.98 36.70 10.53
N LEU A 845 -26.80 37.29 10.74
CA LEU A 845 -26.67 38.66 11.26
C LEU A 845 -26.45 39.65 10.13
N THR A 846 -26.74 40.93 10.39
CA THR A 846 -26.39 41.99 9.45
C THR A 846 -24.88 42.14 9.35
N ARG A 847 -24.38 42.50 8.16
CA ARG A 847 -22.94 42.80 7.97
C ARG A 847 -22.43 43.85 8.97
N LYS A 848 -23.25 44.84 9.33
CA LYS A 848 -22.91 45.87 10.32
C LYS A 848 -22.57 45.26 11.69
N THR A 849 -23.45 44.40 12.21
CA THR A 849 -23.26 43.71 13.49
C THR A 849 -22.02 42.82 13.49
N VAL A 850 -21.78 42.09 12.38
CA VAL A 850 -20.59 41.25 12.23
C VAL A 850 -19.30 42.08 12.26
N VAL A 851 -19.29 43.23 11.60
CA VAL A 851 -18.12 44.15 11.62
C VAL A 851 -17.86 44.66 13.03
N GLU A 852 -18.90 45.05 13.78
CA GLU A 852 -18.76 45.51 15.17
C GLU A 852 -18.18 44.40 16.08
N ILE A 853 -18.60 43.14 15.90
CA ILE A 853 -18.01 42.00 16.61
C ILE A 853 -16.53 41.79 16.23
N LEU A 854 -16.22 41.77 14.93
CA LEU A 854 -14.85 41.55 14.43
C LEU A 854 -13.88 42.69 14.79
N GLN A 855 -14.37 43.93 14.91
CA GLN A 855 -13.58 45.06 15.38
C GLN A 855 -13.35 45.04 16.91
N GLY A 856 -14.27 44.42 17.65
CA GLY A 856 -14.21 44.35 19.11
C GLY A 856 -13.32 43.22 19.66
N ILE A 857 -12.90 42.26 18.84
CA ILE A 857 -11.95 41.21 19.24
C ILE A 857 -10.50 41.71 19.20
N SER A 858 -9.63 41.09 20.00
CA SER A 858 -8.23 41.50 20.09
C SER A 858 -7.44 41.28 18.78
N PRO A 859 -6.44 42.12 18.49
CA PRO A 859 -5.60 41.96 17.30
C PRO A 859 -4.89 40.59 17.24
N VAL A 860 -4.54 40.01 18.39
CA VAL A 860 -3.88 38.69 18.47
C VAL A 860 -4.79 37.58 17.99
N VAL A 861 -6.09 37.65 18.28
CA VAL A 861 -7.10 36.70 17.78
C VAL A 861 -7.33 36.93 16.30
N PHE A 862 -7.55 38.17 15.88
CA PHE A 862 -7.82 38.50 14.48
C PHE A 862 -6.66 38.13 13.54
N LEU A 863 -5.40 38.33 13.97
CA LEU A 863 -4.21 37.95 13.19
C LEU A 863 -4.13 36.45 12.91
N GLN A 864 -4.83 35.60 13.67
CA GLN A 864 -4.85 34.16 13.43
C GLN A 864 -5.67 33.76 12.20
N TYR A 865 -6.53 34.66 11.70
CA TYR A 865 -7.26 34.50 10.44
C TYR A 865 -6.32 34.14 9.27
N LYS A 866 -5.11 34.72 9.23
CA LYS A 866 -4.14 34.47 8.16
C LYS A 866 -3.61 33.03 8.10
N TYR A 867 -3.72 32.29 9.20
CA TYR A 867 -3.23 30.90 9.27
C TYR A 867 -4.24 29.91 8.70
N ASN A 868 -5.54 30.14 8.93
CA ASN A 868 -6.62 29.33 8.37
C ASN A 868 -7.93 30.14 8.38
N PRO A 869 -8.25 30.86 7.29
CA PRO A 869 -9.45 31.70 7.17
C PRO A 869 -10.75 30.94 7.45
N GLU A 870 -10.91 29.74 6.92
CA GLU A 870 -12.16 28.97 7.06
C GLU A 870 -12.37 28.45 8.49
N SER A 871 -11.31 27.97 9.14
CA SER A 871 -11.38 27.58 10.55
C SER A 871 -11.72 28.78 11.43
N PHE A 872 -11.14 29.95 11.15
CA PHE A 872 -11.47 31.19 11.84
C PHE A 872 -12.94 31.57 11.65
N ILE A 873 -13.43 31.62 10.40
CA ILE A 873 -14.83 31.95 10.06
C ILE A 873 -15.78 30.98 10.77
N ASN A 874 -15.55 29.67 10.66
CA ASN A 874 -16.42 28.66 11.26
C ASN A 874 -16.49 28.81 12.77
N LYS A 875 -15.35 29.00 13.43
CA LYS A 875 -15.28 29.10 14.89
C LYS A 875 -15.89 30.39 15.43
N VAL A 876 -15.64 31.52 14.75
CA VAL A 876 -16.31 32.79 15.07
C VAL A 876 -17.81 32.67 14.88
N SER A 877 -18.27 32.13 13.75
CA SER A 877 -19.70 31.92 13.48
C SER A 877 -20.35 30.99 14.50
N GLN A 878 -19.68 29.88 14.87
CA GLN A 878 -20.18 28.96 15.89
C GLN A 878 -20.37 29.67 17.24
N LEU A 879 -19.35 30.40 17.72
CA LEU A 879 -19.43 31.09 19.01
C LEU A 879 -20.49 32.20 19.03
N ILE A 880 -20.68 32.89 17.89
CA ILE A 880 -21.77 33.87 17.73
C ILE A 880 -23.12 33.16 17.80
N ASN A 881 -23.30 32.05 17.09
CA ASN A 881 -24.54 31.27 17.08
C ASN A 881 -24.85 30.68 18.46
N ASP A 882 -23.84 30.15 19.17
CA ASP A 882 -23.98 29.65 20.54
C ASP A 882 -24.43 30.78 21.48
N THR A 883 -23.81 31.96 21.37
CA THR A 883 -24.20 33.15 22.16
C THR A 883 -25.63 33.58 21.83
N GLN A 884 -25.98 33.62 20.54
CA GLN A 884 -27.33 33.95 20.09
C GLN A 884 -28.35 32.96 20.65
N ALA A 885 -28.09 31.66 20.58
CA ALA A 885 -28.97 30.63 21.06
C ALA A 885 -29.25 30.73 22.56
N VAL A 886 -28.22 31.00 23.37
CA VAL A 886 -28.38 31.25 24.81
C VAL A 886 -29.27 32.47 25.05
N MET A 887 -29.10 33.56 24.29
CA MET A 887 -29.95 34.75 24.42
C MET A 887 -31.39 34.51 23.96
N LEU A 888 -31.60 33.70 22.92
CA LEU A 888 -32.93 33.32 22.42
C LEU A 888 -33.71 32.57 23.50
N VAL A 889 -33.10 31.57 24.15
CA VAL A 889 -33.74 30.78 25.22
C VAL A 889 -34.06 31.63 26.44
N GLN A 890 -33.14 32.53 26.85
CA GLN A 890 -33.34 33.41 28.01
C GLN A 890 -34.51 34.39 27.85
N ASN A 891 -34.82 34.79 26.61
CA ASN A 891 -35.88 35.76 26.31
C ASN A 891 -37.05 35.13 25.54
N LEU A 892 -37.23 33.81 25.69
CA LEU A 892 -38.31 33.05 25.07
C LEU A 892 -39.57 33.15 25.93
N SER A 893 -40.70 33.49 25.31
CA SER A 893 -42.02 33.47 25.96
C SER A 893 -43.02 32.75 25.07
N TYR A 894 -43.83 31.86 25.65
CA TYR A 894 -44.85 31.09 24.93
C TYR A 894 -46.24 31.69 25.09
N HIS A 895 -47.05 31.54 24.05
CA HIS A 895 -48.48 31.86 24.04
C HIS A 895 -49.25 30.65 23.53
N LEU A 896 -50.13 30.10 24.37
CA LEU A 896 -50.99 28.98 23.99
C LEU A 896 -52.06 29.44 22.99
N LEU A 897 -52.38 28.57 22.03
CA LEU A 897 -53.40 28.79 21.01
C LEU A 897 -54.65 27.96 21.34
N ASP A 898 -55.82 28.37 20.84
CA ASP A 898 -57.06 27.58 20.95
C ASP A 898 -57.07 26.31 20.06
N LYS A 899 -56.01 26.10 19.27
CA LYS A 899 -55.86 24.94 18.38
C LYS A 899 -55.21 23.78 19.14
N ARG A 900 -55.74 22.56 18.94
CA ARG A 900 -55.22 21.32 19.56
C ARG A 900 -54.82 20.28 18.52
N HIS A 901 -53.88 19.39 18.84
CA HIS A 901 -53.54 18.22 18.05
C HIS A 901 -54.66 17.18 18.14
N LYS A 902 -55.14 16.67 16.99
CA LYS A 902 -56.16 15.60 17.00
C LYS A 902 -55.50 14.26 17.29
N THR A 903 -56.09 13.49 18.21
CA THR A 903 -55.55 12.19 18.65
C THR A 903 -55.30 11.23 17.48
N ASN A 904 -56.25 11.13 16.53
CA ASN A 904 -56.16 10.24 15.37
C ASN A 904 -55.12 10.68 14.32
N GLU A 905 -54.68 11.95 14.35
CA GLU A 905 -53.63 12.47 13.45
C GLU A 905 -52.23 12.20 14.03
N ILE A 906 -52.12 12.16 15.36
CA ILE A 906 -50.87 11.89 16.09
C ILE A 906 -50.63 10.38 16.22
N PHE A 907 -51.63 9.62 16.69
CA PHE A 907 -51.53 8.17 16.86
C PHE A 907 -52.28 7.46 15.73
N MET A 908 -51.63 7.33 14.56
CA MET A 908 -52.19 6.58 13.43
C MET A 908 -51.92 5.07 13.59
N ALA A 909 -52.95 4.25 13.43
CA ALA A 909 -52.79 2.80 13.30
C ALA A 909 -52.04 2.44 12.01
N ASN A 910 -51.23 1.37 12.04
CA ASN A 910 -50.51 0.76 10.91
C ASN A 910 -49.21 1.45 10.47
N THR A 911 -48.43 1.99 11.40
CA THR A 911 -47.06 2.45 11.10
C THR A 911 -46.11 1.24 11.00
N PRO A 912 -45.20 1.17 10.01
CA PRO A 912 -44.27 0.05 9.88
C PRO A 912 -43.22 0.04 11.00
N ILE A 913 -42.99 -1.12 11.60
CA ILE A 913 -42.08 -1.40 12.71
C ILE A 913 -41.18 -2.61 12.40
N ASN A 914 -40.05 -2.70 13.09
CA ASN A 914 -39.14 -3.85 12.99
C ASN A 914 -39.72 -5.08 13.70
N LYS A 915 -39.40 -6.29 13.22
CA LYS A 915 -39.88 -7.56 13.78
C LYS A 915 -39.54 -7.74 15.27
N ASP A 916 -38.46 -7.12 15.73
CA ASP A 916 -37.93 -7.25 17.09
C ASP A 916 -38.43 -6.16 18.05
N SER A 917 -39.46 -5.38 17.66
CA SER A 917 -40.03 -4.32 18.48
C SER A 917 -40.70 -4.89 19.75
N PHE A 918 -40.59 -4.17 20.87
CA PHE A 918 -41.09 -4.62 22.18
C PHE A 918 -42.63 -4.62 22.22
N LEU A 919 -43.24 -5.79 22.46
CA LEU A 919 -44.68 -5.94 22.70
C LEU A 919 -45.03 -5.48 24.13
N ALA A 920 -45.85 -4.45 24.24
CA ALA A 920 -46.17 -3.78 25.50
C ALA A 920 -47.65 -3.95 25.88
N THR A 921 -47.94 -3.95 27.18
CA THR A 921 -49.27 -4.17 27.75
C THR A 921 -49.91 -2.87 28.26
N LYS A 922 -49.12 -1.86 28.64
CA LYS A 922 -49.59 -0.57 29.18
C LYS A 922 -49.38 0.58 28.19
N HIS A 923 -48.73 0.34 27.05
CA HIS A 923 -48.57 1.32 25.97
C HIS A 923 -49.85 1.53 25.16
N VAL A 924 -50.05 2.72 24.58
CA VAL A 924 -51.22 3.06 23.74
C VAL A 924 -51.30 2.36 22.38
N LEU A 925 -50.20 1.73 21.95
CA LEU A 925 -50.10 0.84 20.79
C LEU A 925 -49.53 -0.51 21.24
N ASP A 926 -49.73 -1.58 20.47
CA ASP A 926 -49.28 -2.93 20.86
C ASP A 926 -47.76 -3.06 20.93
N TYR A 927 -47.05 -2.42 20.00
CA TYR A 927 -45.58 -2.40 20.01
C TYR A 927 -45.04 -1.00 20.29
N VAL A 928 -43.96 -0.92 21.06
CA VAL A 928 -43.25 0.35 21.33
C VAL A 928 -42.12 0.50 20.31
N PRO A 929 -42.14 1.54 19.46
CA PRO A 929 -41.02 1.83 18.56
C PRO A 929 -39.87 2.43 19.36
N THR A 930 -38.73 1.77 19.45
CA THR A 930 -37.55 2.26 20.19
C THR A 930 -36.35 2.34 19.29
N ASP A 931 -35.62 3.45 19.33
CA ASP A 931 -34.50 3.73 18.43
C ASP A 931 -33.13 3.54 19.12
N SER A 932 -33.14 3.25 20.43
CA SER A 932 -31.94 3.04 21.24
C SER A 932 -32.13 1.96 22.31
N GLU A 933 -31.04 1.33 22.77
CA GLU A 933 -31.07 0.36 23.88
C GLU A 933 -31.60 0.97 25.19
N ILE A 934 -31.36 2.27 25.40
CA ILE A 934 -31.83 3.00 26.59
C ILE A 934 -33.35 3.13 26.56
N GLU A 935 -33.92 3.56 25.42
CA GLU A 935 -35.37 3.60 25.25
C GLU A 935 -36.01 2.22 25.40
N GLN A 936 -35.37 1.16 24.90
CA GLN A 936 -35.88 -0.20 25.04
C GLN A 936 -35.92 -0.66 26.50
N LYS A 937 -34.86 -0.36 27.28
CA LYS A 937 -34.83 -0.64 28.72
C LYS A 937 -35.86 0.21 29.48
N PHE A 938 -35.99 1.48 29.12
CA PHE A 938 -36.95 2.41 29.74
C PHE A 938 -38.40 2.01 29.47
N ALA A 939 -38.75 1.64 28.24
CA ALA A 939 -40.07 1.16 27.87
C ALA A 939 -40.45 -0.14 28.62
N LYS A 940 -39.51 -1.09 28.73
CA LYS A 940 -39.71 -2.33 29.51
C LYS A 940 -39.97 -2.03 30.99
N ALA A 941 -39.25 -1.07 31.56
CA ALA A 941 -39.44 -0.65 32.95
C ALA A 941 -40.81 0.03 33.16
N LEU A 942 -41.22 0.93 32.25
CA LEU A 942 -42.55 1.57 32.28
C LEU A 942 -43.69 0.55 32.18
N ASP A 943 -43.56 -0.45 31.30
CA ASP A 943 -44.56 -1.49 31.14
C ASP A 943 -44.66 -2.40 32.38
N GLY A 944 -43.52 -2.67 33.03
CA GLY A 944 -43.44 -3.46 34.26
C GLY A 944 -43.90 -2.76 35.54
N ALA A 945 -43.88 -1.43 35.60
CA ALA A 945 -44.13 -0.66 36.83
C ALA A 945 -45.61 -0.59 37.24
N ASP A 946 -45.95 -0.92 38.48
CA ASP A 946 -47.33 -0.94 38.98
C ASP A 946 -47.94 0.47 39.14
N GLU A 947 -47.08 1.47 39.36
CA GLU A 947 -47.44 2.87 39.51
C GLU A 947 -47.90 3.50 38.19
N VAL A 948 -47.50 2.94 37.05
CA VAL A 948 -47.85 3.44 35.71
C VAL A 948 -49.22 2.91 35.28
N ALA A 949 -50.14 3.82 34.95
CA ALA A 949 -51.48 3.47 34.47
C ALA A 949 -51.50 3.23 32.94
N VAL A 950 -50.83 4.11 32.20
CA VAL A 950 -50.72 4.11 30.74
C VAL A 950 -49.61 5.07 30.30
N TYR A 951 -48.92 4.75 29.20
CA TYR A 951 -47.91 5.62 28.60
C TYR A 951 -47.94 5.56 27.06
N ALA A 952 -47.38 6.59 26.43
CA ALA A 952 -47.22 6.67 24.99
C ALA A 952 -45.82 7.18 24.64
N LYS A 953 -45.17 6.57 23.64
CA LYS A 953 -44.09 7.23 22.91
C LYS A 953 -44.71 8.25 21.95
N LEU A 954 -44.32 9.51 22.06
CA LEU A 954 -44.88 10.58 21.23
C LEU A 954 -44.24 10.51 19.84
N PRO A 955 -45.02 10.41 18.75
CA PRO A 955 -44.46 10.32 17.40
C PRO A 955 -44.03 11.69 16.87
N ASP A 956 -43.11 11.71 15.89
CA ASP A 956 -42.51 12.91 15.26
C ASP A 956 -43.50 14.02 14.84
N LYS A 957 -44.76 13.66 14.62
CA LYS A 957 -45.85 14.59 14.26
C LYS A 957 -46.28 15.50 15.42
N PHE A 958 -45.99 15.12 16.66
CA PHE A 958 -46.20 15.96 17.83
C PHE A 958 -44.95 16.82 18.04
N GLN A 959 -45.05 18.12 17.80
CA GLN A 959 -43.91 19.03 17.92
C GLN A 959 -44.28 20.29 18.69
N ILE A 960 -43.45 20.59 19.70
CA ILE A 960 -43.40 21.87 20.38
C ILE A 960 -42.59 22.82 19.49
N PRO A 961 -43.14 23.99 19.10
CA PRO A 961 -42.39 24.95 18.29
C PRO A 961 -41.29 25.58 19.15
N THR A 962 -40.04 25.53 18.67
CA THR A 962 -38.92 26.21 19.32
C THR A 962 -38.21 27.13 18.31
N PRO A 963 -37.40 28.09 18.78
CA PRO A 963 -36.55 28.90 17.91
C PRO A 963 -35.54 28.08 17.08
N PHE A 964 -35.32 26.81 17.46
CA PHE A 964 -34.35 25.89 16.86
C PHE A 964 -35.03 24.78 16.04
N GLY A 965 -36.30 24.96 15.67
CA GLY A 965 -37.12 23.98 14.96
C GLY A 965 -38.10 23.22 15.86
N GLY A 966 -38.86 22.28 15.28
CA GLY A 966 -39.78 21.44 16.06
C GLY A 966 -39.01 20.57 17.07
N TYR A 967 -39.52 20.50 18.29
CA TYR A 967 -39.03 19.60 19.34
C TYR A 967 -40.11 18.57 19.68
N ASN A 968 -39.75 17.29 19.61
CA ASN A 968 -40.61 16.16 19.97
C ASN A 968 -40.04 15.53 21.25
N PRO A 969 -40.74 15.63 22.39
CA PRO A 969 -40.35 14.89 23.59
C PRO A 969 -40.69 13.40 23.44
N ASP A 970 -39.86 12.50 23.97
CA ASP A 970 -40.01 11.05 23.74
C ASP A 970 -41.30 10.44 24.33
N TRP A 971 -41.65 10.76 25.59
CA TRP A 971 -42.67 10.00 26.34
C TRP A 971 -43.74 10.89 26.97
N ALA A 972 -44.97 10.39 26.98
CA ALA A 972 -46.08 10.91 27.78
C ALA A 972 -46.57 9.79 28.72
N ILE A 973 -46.51 10.03 30.03
CA ILE A 973 -46.71 9.01 31.08
C ILE A 973 -47.80 9.49 32.05
N ALA A 974 -48.80 8.64 32.29
CA ALA A 974 -49.81 8.85 33.31
C ALA A 974 -49.67 7.80 34.42
N PHE A 975 -49.51 8.27 35.66
CA PHE A 975 -49.41 7.43 36.84
C PHE A 975 -50.78 7.22 37.50
N ARG A 976 -50.92 6.17 38.29
CA ARG A 976 -52.12 5.91 39.09
C ARG A 976 -52.29 6.99 40.17
N HIS A 977 -53.53 7.44 40.37
CA HIS A 977 -53.84 8.49 41.34
C HIS A 977 -53.43 8.08 42.76
N GLY A 978 -52.64 8.92 43.44
CA GLY A 978 -52.12 8.67 44.79
C GLY A 978 -50.82 7.86 44.86
N ALA A 979 -50.28 7.37 43.74
CA ALA A 979 -49.01 6.63 43.71
C ALA A 979 -47.77 7.53 43.68
N VAL A 980 -47.88 8.77 43.19
CA VAL A 980 -46.78 9.74 43.00
C VAL A 980 -47.27 11.19 43.20
N ARG A 981 -46.35 12.15 43.38
CA ARG A 981 -46.67 13.58 43.59
C ARG A 981 -47.26 14.26 42.34
N HIS A 982 -46.87 13.81 41.15
CA HIS A 982 -47.33 14.35 39.87
C HIS A 982 -47.96 13.23 39.04
N VAL A 983 -49.26 13.34 38.78
CA VAL A 983 -50.03 12.30 38.05
C VAL A 983 -49.68 12.23 36.56
N TYR A 984 -49.22 13.35 35.98
CA TYR A 984 -48.91 13.49 34.55
C TYR A 984 -47.47 13.95 34.31
N PHE A 985 -46.76 13.22 33.46
CA PHE A 985 -45.34 13.46 33.19
C PHE A 985 -45.03 13.35 31.69
N VAL A 986 -44.18 14.25 31.19
CA VAL A 986 -43.57 14.16 29.86
C VAL A 986 -42.07 13.99 30.03
N ALA A 987 -41.48 12.96 29.43
CA ALA A 987 -40.07 12.64 29.59
C ALA A 987 -39.31 12.69 28.27
N GLU A 988 -38.07 13.15 28.32
CA GLU A 988 -37.06 12.95 27.29
C GLU A 988 -36.04 11.93 27.79
N THR A 989 -35.73 10.89 27.01
CA THR A 989 -34.74 9.86 27.38
C THR A 989 -33.38 10.10 26.74
N LYS A 990 -32.30 10.10 27.53
CA LYS A 990 -30.91 10.25 27.03
C LYS A 990 -29.94 9.35 27.78
N GLY A 991 -28.83 8.97 27.13
CA GLY A 991 -27.77 8.14 27.76
C GLY A 991 -26.96 8.81 28.86
N SER A 992 -27.17 10.11 29.12
CA SER A 992 -26.58 10.85 30.23
C SER A 992 -27.41 12.10 30.54
N HIS A 993 -27.79 12.31 31.79
CA HIS A 993 -28.46 13.52 32.28
C HIS A 993 -27.48 14.69 32.50
N LYS A 994 -26.16 14.49 32.39
CA LYS A 994 -25.18 15.58 32.64
C LYS A 994 -25.26 16.65 31.54
N GLU A 995 -25.45 17.90 31.94
CA GLU A 995 -25.56 19.05 31.00
C GLU A 995 -24.37 19.22 30.05
N GLY A 996 -23.19 18.71 30.41
CA GLY A 996 -21.97 18.80 29.58
C GLY A 996 -21.87 17.76 28.45
N SER A 997 -22.77 16.77 28.39
CA SER A 997 -22.74 15.70 27.38
C SER A 997 -23.76 15.83 26.24
N LEU A 998 -24.65 16.84 26.30
CA LEU A 998 -25.67 17.07 25.27
C LEU A 998 -25.11 17.94 24.13
N ARG A 999 -25.54 17.68 22.89
CA ARG A 999 -25.22 18.57 21.76
C ARG A 999 -25.85 19.94 22.01
N THR A 1000 -25.18 21.03 21.64
CA THR A 1000 -25.61 22.41 21.94
C THR A 1000 -27.02 22.70 21.43
N ASP A 1001 -27.35 22.29 20.19
CA ASP A 1001 -28.68 22.48 19.60
C ASP A 1001 -29.78 21.71 20.35
N GLU A 1002 -29.47 20.52 20.84
CA GLU A 1002 -30.39 19.66 21.57
C GLU A 1002 -30.69 20.23 22.97
N LYS A 1003 -29.64 20.74 23.64
CA LYS A 1003 -29.79 21.46 24.91
C LYS A 1003 -30.75 22.64 24.77
N HIS A 1004 -30.58 23.46 23.73
CA HIS A 1004 -31.45 24.62 23.52
C HIS A 1004 -32.92 24.25 23.24
N LYS A 1005 -33.17 23.13 22.55
CA LYS A 1005 -34.53 22.60 22.35
C LYS A 1005 -35.16 22.12 23.65
N ILE A 1006 -34.42 21.38 24.47
CA ILE A 1006 -34.85 20.93 25.80
C ILE A 1006 -35.18 22.13 26.70
N ASP A 1007 -34.31 23.14 26.74
CA ASP A 1007 -34.54 24.35 27.55
C ASP A 1007 -35.77 25.13 27.05
N SER A 1008 -35.99 25.18 25.74
CA SER A 1008 -37.21 25.76 25.15
C SER A 1008 -38.46 24.98 25.57
N ALA A 1009 -38.38 23.63 25.58
CA ALA A 1009 -39.48 22.78 26.02
C ALA A 1009 -39.78 22.95 27.52
N ARG A 1010 -38.77 23.11 28.37
CA ARG A 1010 -38.97 23.46 29.79
C ARG A 1010 -39.80 24.72 29.93
N ARG A 1011 -39.46 25.79 29.18
CA ARG A 1011 -40.24 27.04 29.17
C ARG A 1011 -41.67 26.84 28.67
N PHE A 1012 -41.88 26.01 27.65
CA PHE A 1012 -43.23 25.68 27.18
C PHE A 1012 -44.09 25.02 28.26
N PHE A 1013 -43.56 24.00 28.94
CA PHE A 1013 -44.30 23.31 30.00
C PHE A 1013 -44.49 24.16 31.27
N GLU A 1014 -43.55 25.06 31.58
CA GLU A 1014 -43.74 26.10 32.61
C GLU A 1014 -44.95 26.99 32.27
N THR A 1015 -45.01 27.54 31.06
CA THR A 1015 -46.15 28.35 30.60
C THR A 1015 -47.46 27.56 30.57
N LEU A 1016 -47.41 26.28 30.15
CA LEU A 1016 -48.58 25.41 30.16
C LEU A 1016 -49.14 25.23 31.58
N ASN A 1017 -48.25 25.07 32.57
CA ASN A 1017 -48.65 24.91 33.96
C ASN A 1017 -49.13 26.21 34.61
N GLU A 1018 -48.55 27.35 34.27
CA GLU A 1018 -49.05 28.68 34.69
C GLU A 1018 -50.50 28.93 34.26
N GLN A 1019 -50.93 28.30 33.16
CA GLN A 1019 -52.30 28.39 32.62
C GLN A 1019 -53.20 27.22 33.08
N GLY A 1020 -52.80 26.47 34.10
CA GLY A 1020 -53.61 25.42 34.73
C GLY A 1020 -53.33 23.99 34.25
N GLY A 1021 -52.33 23.78 33.39
CA GLY A 1021 -51.77 22.45 33.15
C GLY A 1021 -51.15 21.88 34.42
N GLN A 1022 -51.31 20.59 34.70
CA GLN A 1022 -50.67 19.92 35.83
C GLN A 1022 -49.71 18.83 35.33
N VAL A 1023 -48.75 19.21 34.48
CA VAL A 1023 -47.83 18.28 33.81
C VAL A 1023 -46.38 18.63 34.12
N LYS A 1024 -45.60 17.66 34.58
CA LYS A 1024 -44.16 17.85 34.80
C LYS A 1024 -43.36 17.38 33.59
N TYR A 1025 -42.38 18.17 33.15
CA TYR A 1025 -41.44 17.80 32.09
C TYR A 1025 -40.02 17.76 32.64
N ASP A 1026 -39.29 16.69 32.35
CA ASP A 1026 -37.86 16.59 32.64
C ASP A 1026 -37.13 15.63 31.71
N VAL A 1027 -35.80 15.73 31.69
CA VAL A 1027 -34.91 14.79 31.00
C VAL A 1027 -34.53 13.69 31.99
N VAL A 1028 -34.57 12.43 31.54
CA VAL A 1028 -34.24 11.27 32.36
C VAL A 1028 -33.30 10.34 31.62
N ASP A 1029 -32.39 9.71 32.35
CA ASP A 1029 -31.48 8.67 31.84
C ASP A 1029 -31.90 7.26 32.25
N SER A 1030 -32.80 7.13 33.23
CA SER A 1030 -33.36 5.84 33.66
C SER A 1030 -34.74 5.97 34.29
N PHE A 1031 -35.43 4.83 34.47
CA PHE A 1031 -36.72 4.77 35.16
C PHE A 1031 -36.58 5.11 36.65
N GLU A 1032 -35.48 4.71 37.30
CA GLU A 1032 -35.21 5.07 38.69
C GLU A 1032 -35.11 6.59 38.87
N ARG A 1033 -34.49 7.30 37.91
CA ARG A 1033 -34.41 8.75 37.92
C ARG A 1033 -35.78 9.40 37.74
N LEU A 1034 -36.61 8.88 36.84
CA LEU A 1034 -38.00 9.30 36.71
C LEU A 1034 -38.73 9.19 38.05
N MET A 1035 -38.62 8.05 38.73
CA MET A 1035 -39.27 7.81 40.03
C MET A 1035 -38.76 8.74 41.13
N GLN A 1036 -37.49 9.14 41.14
CA GLN A 1036 -36.97 10.17 42.06
C GLN A 1036 -37.58 11.55 41.82
N ILE A 1037 -37.96 11.87 40.58
CA ILE A 1037 -38.52 13.17 40.20
C ILE A 1037 -40.02 13.23 40.52
N VAL A 1038 -40.72 12.09 40.43
CA VAL A 1038 -42.18 12.01 40.67
C VAL A 1038 -42.56 11.54 42.09
N GLY A 1039 -41.68 10.84 42.80
CA GLY A 1039 -41.82 10.48 44.23
C GLY A 1039 -41.63 11.66 45.18
#